data_AF-A0A517TP61-F1
#
_entry.id   AF-A0A517TP61-F1
#
_cell.length_a   1.000
_cell.length_b   1.000
_cell.length_c   1.000
_cell.angle_alpha   90.00
_cell.angle_beta   90.00
_cell.angle_gamma   90.00
#
_symmetry.space_group_name_H-M   'P 1'
#
loop_
_entity.id
_entity.type
_entity.pdbx_description
1 polymer ?
#
loop_
_entity_poly.entity_id
_entity_poly.type
_entity_poly.pdbx_seq_one_letter_code
_entity_poly.pdbx_strand_id
1 'polypeptide(L)'
;MPDPAAEIESLRREIREHDRRYYVDAAPTISDREYDAKLAELRSWEEKHPDLVTPDSPTQRVGGEPIEGFRTVDHARRMYSIDNSYDEEDLTKWAQRCFEAVDPDLATIDARLARLETKEAEFKGKRDADSKKGREALASERAAVLQERIQYLDSAAKAGYPLPGGYAAEPKIDGVAASLRYENGRLALGLTRGDGQRGDDITHNLRTLRSVPLRLAGEAREVFEVRGEVFMPRAEFDRVNREQEAAGDDPFVNPRNATAGTLKQLDPQRVAGRGLRLTVYGMGEIVGGEAIHSQIELLDEARDAGFATNPLAQDCETIKEVLDYINRFEQEKESLGYGVDGVVVKVNRFDLQERLGFTSRSPRWCIAYKYATEQAATELLDIEWQIGKSGKLTPRAKMAPVFVAGTTVQHATLHNVGELRRKDVRIGDTVIVEKAGEIIPQVVRVVDADRADRAAPLKLPTACPTCGAALVMELDKRFLTLLERTEDPFEAAKQLAEKEGSAFDPNLTKEQLYELQESGRYCPNPSCPAQLKERLIHFAARGQLDIDGLGEKVVEQLLEAGLVTSYGDLYRLHTKRDALLALERMGKKKADNLLAGIEASKDRGLARVLASLGIRHVGSTASRVLATHYGSLDALREAGVADLESFQVNREESGIGPEIARSLHEYLHSETGKAVFDDLAQEGLILQEDSQSVAEAAGALAGKTLVVTGTLERRSRGEAQELIRQHGGKAASSVSKTTDYLVAGEKAGSKLAKAEKLGVPVLSEEAFEQMLGINGSDG
;
A
#
# COMPACT_ATOMS: atom_id res chain seq x y z
N MET A 1 -38.38 -42.61 -18.38
CA MET A 1 -36.99 -42.16 -18.23
C MET A 1 -37.03 -40.87 -17.44
N PRO A 2 -36.16 -40.67 -16.44
CA PRO A 2 -36.08 -39.39 -15.75
C PRO A 2 -35.75 -38.28 -16.76
N ASP A 3 -36.23 -37.07 -16.48
CA ASP A 3 -35.95 -35.88 -17.30
C ASP A 3 -34.45 -35.52 -17.17
N PRO A 4 -33.65 -35.58 -18.26
CA PRO A 4 -32.22 -35.29 -18.21
C PRO A 4 -31.90 -33.91 -17.63
N ALA A 5 -32.74 -32.90 -17.90
CA ALA A 5 -32.52 -31.57 -17.36
C ALA A 5 -32.71 -31.52 -15.82
N ALA A 6 -33.70 -32.25 -15.31
CA ALA A 6 -33.96 -32.35 -13.88
C ALA A 6 -32.86 -33.13 -13.13
N GLU A 7 -32.33 -34.21 -13.71
CA GLU A 7 -31.23 -34.99 -13.13
C GLU A 7 -29.92 -34.20 -13.11
N ILE A 8 -29.58 -33.54 -14.21
CA ILE A 8 -28.40 -32.68 -14.30
C ILE A 8 -28.48 -31.58 -13.25
N GLU A 9 -29.62 -30.91 -13.11
CA GLU A 9 -29.77 -29.84 -12.12
C GLU A 9 -29.77 -30.37 -10.67
N SER A 10 -30.32 -31.57 -10.43
CA SER A 10 -30.23 -32.21 -9.10
C SER A 10 -28.79 -32.53 -8.72
N LEU A 11 -28.03 -33.14 -9.63
CA LEU A 11 -26.60 -33.43 -9.42
C LEU A 11 -25.79 -32.15 -9.22
N ARG A 12 -26.04 -31.11 -10.02
CA ARG A 12 -25.39 -29.79 -9.85
C ARG A 12 -25.67 -29.21 -8.47
N ARG A 13 -26.93 -29.25 -8.00
CA ARG A 13 -27.32 -28.76 -6.67
C ARG A 13 -26.67 -29.57 -5.55
N GLU A 14 -26.65 -30.89 -5.64
CA GLU A 14 -26.01 -31.76 -4.63
C GLU A 14 -24.50 -31.52 -4.56
N ILE A 15 -23.82 -31.44 -5.70
CA ILE A 15 -22.37 -31.17 -5.75
C ILE A 15 -22.06 -29.79 -5.16
N ARG A 16 -22.85 -28.76 -5.49
CA ARG A 16 -22.67 -27.40 -4.93
C ARG A 16 -22.89 -27.38 -3.41
N GLU A 17 -23.86 -28.13 -2.91
CA GLU A 17 -24.10 -28.28 -1.46
C GLU A 17 -22.91 -28.98 -0.77
N HIS A 18 -22.35 -30.02 -1.38
CA HIS A 18 -21.16 -30.68 -0.84
C HIS A 18 -19.91 -29.79 -0.91
N ASP A 19 -19.73 -29.02 -1.98
CA ASP A 19 -18.68 -27.99 -2.09
C ASP A 19 -18.82 -26.97 -0.96
N ARG A 20 -20.05 -26.45 -0.73
CA ARG A 20 -20.34 -25.52 0.37
C ARG A 20 -19.95 -26.14 1.71
N ARG A 21 -20.43 -27.34 2.03
CA ARG A 21 -20.14 -27.97 3.32
C ARG A 21 -18.65 -28.21 3.54
N TYR A 22 -17.93 -28.57 2.49
CA TYR A 22 -16.50 -28.84 2.59
C TYR A 22 -15.69 -27.54 2.72
N TYR A 23 -15.93 -26.55 1.85
CA TYR A 23 -15.09 -25.36 1.74
C TYR A 23 -15.57 -24.18 2.57
N VAL A 24 -16.87 -24.04 2.77
CA VAL A 24 -17.50 -22.90 3.48
C VAL A 24 -17.77 -23.28 4.94
N ASP A 25 -18.50 -24.37 5.16
CA ASP A 25 -18.98 -24.73 6.50
C ASP A 25 -17.97 -25.58 7.29
N ALA A 26 -16.92 -26.07 6.64
CA ALA A 26 -15.92 -27.00 7.21
C ALA A 26 -16.55 -28.26 7.87
N ALA A 27 -17.69 -28.73 7.34
CA ALA A 27 -18.49 -29.84 7.86
C ALA A 27 -18.88 -30.84 6.74
N PRO A 28 -17.91 -31.52 6.11
CA PRO A 28 -18.19 -32.42 4.99
C PRO A 28 -19.06 -33.62 5.44
N THR A 29 -20.03 -33.99 4.61
CA THR A 29 -20.97 -35.09 4.90
C THR A 29 -20.79 -36.33 4.03
N ILE A 30 -19.91 -36.27 3.04
CA ILE A 30 -19.55 -37.39 2.16
C ILE A 30 -18.03 -37.46 2.03
N SER A 31 -17.52 -38.65 1.70
CA SER A 31 -16.11 -38.86 1.40
C SER A 31 -15.71 -38.33 0.02
N ASP A 32 -14.43 -38.06 -0.19
CA ASP A 32 -13.89 -37.63 -1.50
C ASP A 32 -14.26 -38.61 -2.63
N ARG A 33 -14.26 -39.92 -2.33
CA ARG A 33 -14.65 -40.97 -3.29
C ARG A 33 -16.12 -40.86 -3.72
N GLU A 34 -17.01 -40.56 -2.78
CA GLU A 34 -18.44 -40.38 -3.08
C GLU A 34 -18.69 -39.10 -3.87
N TYR A 35 -17.95 -38.03 -3.55
CA TYR A 35 -18.00 -36.79 -4.30
C TYR A 35 -17.53 -37.00 -5.75
N ASP A 36 -16.39 -37.67 -5.95
CA ASP A 36 -15.85 -37.95 -7.27
C ASP A 36 -16.80 -38.82 -8.11
N ALA A 37 -17.52 -39.76 -7.47
CA ALA A 37 -18.54 -40.56 -8.14
C ALA A 37 -19.70 -39.68 -8.65
N LYS A 38 -20.19 -38.72 -7.86
CA LYS A 38 -21.24 -37.77 -8.28
C LYS A 38 -20.76 -36.85 -9.40
N LEU A 39 -19.52 -36.38 -9.34
CA LEU A 39 -18.95 -35.53 -10.38
C LEU A 39 -18.77 -36.30 -11.70
N ALA A 40 -18.33 -37.56 -11.63
CA ALA A 40 -18.23 -38.43 -12.79
C ALA A 40 -19.62 -38.75 -13.40
N GLU A 41 -20.64 -38.92 -12.56
CA GLU A 41 -22.02 -39.09 -13.00
C GLU A 41 -22.55 -37.86 -13.75
N LEU A 42 -22.36 -36.66 -13.18
CA LEU A 42 -22.73 -35.40 -13.84
C LEU A 42 -22.04 -35.24 -15.19
N ARG A 43 -20.74 -35.55 -15.28
CA ARG A 43 -19.98 -35.52 -16.55
C ARG A 43 -20.59 -36.46 -17.59
N SER A 44 -20.92 -37.69 -17.21
CA SER A 44 -21.55 -38.66 -18.12
C SER A 44 -22.91 -38.15 -18.63
N TRP A 45 -23.68 -37.44 -17.80
CA TRP A 45 -24.95 -36.84 -18.23
C TRP A 45 -24.73 -35.69 -19.21
N GLU A 46 -23.79 -34.80 -18.93
CA GLU A 46 -23.48 -33.64 -19.79
C GLU A 46 -22.83 -34.02 -21.12
N GLU A 47 -22.02 -35.08 -21.15
CA GLU A 47 -21.48 -35.65 -22.40
C GLU A 47 -22.61 -36.19 -23.31
N LYS A 48 -23.67 -36.75 -22.72
CA LYS A 48 -24.86 -37.24 -23.44
C LYS A 48 -25.82 -36.13 -23.86
N HIS A 49 -25.78 -34.98 -23.17
CA HIS A 49 -26.63 -33.81 -23.41
C HIS A 49 -25.84 -32.50 -23.47
N PRO A 50 -25.01 -32.29 -24.52
CA PRO A 50 -24.14 -31.11 -24.62
C PRO A 50 -24.90 -29.77 -24.64
N ASP A 51 -26.15 -29.78 -25.10
CA ASP A 51 -27.06 -28.62 -25.14
C ASP A 51 -27.49 -28.14 -23.75
N LEU A 52 -27.39 -29.00 -22.72
CA LEU A 52 -27.75 -28.68 -21.34
C LEU A 52 -26.54 -28.26 -20.49
N VAL A 53 -25.34 -28.20 -21.07
CA VAL A 53 -24.13 -27.75 -20.39
C VAL A 53 -24.19 -26.24 -20.19
N THR A 54 -24.10 -25.79 -18.93
CA THR A 54 -24.07 -24.38 -18.59
C THR A 54 -22.67 -23.94 -18.18
N PRO A 55 -22.24 -22.69 -18.46
CA PRO A 55 -20.91 -22.19 -18.07
C PRO A 55 -20.62 -22.22 -16.56
N ASP A 56 -21.65 -22.37 -15.72
CA ASP A 56 -21.57 -22.44 -14.25
C ASP A 56 -21.72 -23.88 -13.70
N SER A 57 -21.68 -24.90 -14.55
CA SER A 57 -21.73 -26.29 -14.10
C SER A 57 -20.43 -26.69 -13.36
N PRO A 58 -20.49 -27.49 -12.28
CA PRO A 58 -19.30 -27.98 -11.57
C PRO A 58 -18.27 -28.72 -12.44
N THR A 59 -18.69 -29.27 -13.58
CA THR A 59 -17.80 -29.94 -14.55
C THR A 59 -17.01 -28.94 -15.40
N GLN A 60 -17.49 -27.71 -15.54
CA GLN A 60 -16.91 -26.65 -16.36
C GLN A 60 -15.81 -25.86 -15.62
N ARG A 61 -15.31 -26.37 -14.48
CA ARG A 61 -14.13 -25.81 -13.77
C ARG A 61 -12.82 -25.97 -14.54
N VAL A 62 -12.87 -26.45 -15.79
CA VAL A 62 -11.77 -26.41 -16.75
C VAL A 62 -11.47 -24.92 -16.98
N GLY A 63 -10.35 -24.41 -16.49
CA GLY A 63 -10.02 -22.97 -16.61
C GLY A 63 -9.85 -22.47 -18.05
N GLY A 64 -10.12 -23.30 -19.06
CA GLY A 64 -9.97 -23.01 -20.48
C GLY A 64 -8.70 -23.61 -21.07
N GLU A 65 -8.44 -23.28 -22.33
CA GLU A 65 -7.17 -23.56 -23.00
C GLU A 65 -6.03 -22.72 -22.39
N PRO A 66 -4.76 -23.18 -22.47
CA PRO A 66 -3.61 -22.39 -22.06
C PRO A 66 -3.59 -21.00 -22.73
N ILE A 67 -3.36 -19.96 -21.95
CA ILE A 67 -3.25 -18.58 -22.45
C ILE A 67 -1.80 -18.27 -22.89
N GLU A 68 -1.63 -17.34 -23.83
CA GLU A 68 -0.28 -16.92 -24.27
C GLU A 68 0.41 -15.97 -23.26
N GLY A 69 -0.38 -15.25 -22.47
CA GLY A 69 0.10 -14.27 -21.49
C GLY A 69 -1.04 -13.59 -20.75
N PHE A 70 -0.73 -13.02 -19.59
CA PHE A 70 -1.72 -12.33 -18.76
C PHE A 70 -2.02 -10.93 -19.29
N ARG A 71 -3.29 -10.53 -19.31
CA ARG A 71 -3.71 -9.16 -19.56
C ARG A 71 -3.72 -8.38 -18.24
N THR A 72 -3.15 -7.19 -18.22
CA THR A 72 -3.26 -6.28 -17.07
C THR A 72 -4.52 -5.42 -17.19
N VAL A 73 -5.30 -5.30 -16.10
CA VAL A 73 -6.61 -4.63 -16.04
C VAL A 73 -6.66 -3.72 -14.81
N ASP A 74 -7.33 -2.58 -14.92
CA ASP A 74 -7.60 -1.68 -13.79
C ASP A 74 -8.60 -2.28 -12.79
N HIS A 75 -8.34 -2.10 -11.50
CA HIS A 75 -9.31 -2.43 -10.46
C HIS A 75 -10.38 -1.34 -10.37
N ALA A 76 -11.66 -1.73 -10.25
CA ALA A 76 -12.75 -0.77 -10.06
C ALA A 76 -12.58 0.07 -8.78
N ARG A 77 -11.97 -0.52 -7.75
CA ARG A 77 -11.47 0.18 -6.57
C ARG A 77 -10.03 -0.20 -6.30
N ARG A 78 -9.20 0.75 -5.86
CA ARG A 78 -7.79 0.46 -5.52
C ARG A 78 -7.67 -0.62 -4.44
N MET A 79 -6.71 -1.53 -4.59
CA MET A 79 -6.26 -2.47 -3.55
C MET A 79 -5.05 -1.88 -2.82
N TYR A 80 -5.16 -1.72 -1.50
CA TYR A 80 -4.10 -1.15 -0.67
C TYR A 80 -3.24 -2.23 -0.02
N SER A 81 -2.06 -1.83 0.47
CA SER A 81 -1.32 -2.62 1.46
C SER A 81 -1.82 -2.29 2.87
N ILE A 82 -1.39 -3.02 3.88
CA ILE A 82 -1.75 -2.79 5.28
C ILE A 82 -0.47 -2.43 6.05
N ASP A 83 -0.56 -1.49 6.99
CA ASP A 83 0.56 -1.18 7.89
C ASP A 83 0.70 -2.26 8.96
N ASN A 84 1.90 -2.45 9.49
CA ASN A 84 2.18 -3.50 10.48
C ASN A 84 2.38 -2.90 11.87
N SER A 85 1.95 -3.64 12.89
CA SER A 85 2.32 -3.50 14.31
C SER A 85 3.03 -4.78 14.76
N TYR A 86 3.96 -4.68 15.71
CA TYR A 86 4.68 -5.83 16.27
C TYR A 86 4.52 -5.96 17.79
N ASP A 87 3.91 -4.96 18.43
CA ASP A 87 3.65 -4.96 19.86
C ASP A 87 2.29 -4.31 20.17
N GLU A 88 1.86 -4.53 21.40
CA GLU A 88 0.57 -4.07 21.91
C GLU A 88 0.50 -2.54 22.03
N GLU A 89 1.64 -1.89 22.28
CA GLU A 89 1.71 -0.43 22.46
C GLU A 89 1.42 0.29 21.15
N ASP A 90 2.04 -0.14 20.05
CA ASP A 90 1.81 0.42 18.72
C ASP A 90 0.39 0.17 18.22
N LEU A 91 -0.18 -1.01 18.51
CA LEU A 91 -1.58 -1.30 18.20
C LEU A 91 -2.54 -0.42 19.02
N THR A 92 -2.24 -0.21 20.30
CA THR A 92 -3.03 0.66 21.18
C THR A 92 -2.97 2.12 20.72
N LYS A 93 -1.79 2.61 20.30
CA LYS A 93 -1.64 3.95 19.70
C LYS A 93 -2.42 4.07 18.39
N TRP A 94 -2.49 3.01 17.59
CA TRP A 94 -3.34 3.00 16.39
C TRP A 94 -4.82 3.14 16.76
N ALA A 95 -5.31 2.37 17.74
CA ALA A 95 -6.69 2.47 18.22
C ALA A 95 -7.00 3.86 18.78
N GLN A 96 -6.08 4.45 19.53
CA GLN A 96 -6.18 5.84 19.99
C GLN A 96 -6.37 6.81 18.80
N ARG A 97 -5.52 6.73 17.76
CA ARG A 97 -5.65 7.60 16.57
C ARG A 97 -6.99 7.42 15.86
N CYS A 98 -7.49 6.18 15.78
CA CYS A 98 -8.82 5.90 15.22
C CYS A 98 -9.91 6.55 16.06
N PHE A 99 -9.88 6.36 17.38
CA PHE A 99 -10.81 6.97 18.34
C PHE A 99 -10.80 8.49 18.24
N GLU A 100 -9.63 9.12 18.30
CA GLU A 100 -9.50 10.57 18.23
C GLU A 100 -10.07 11.17 16.94
N ALA A 101 -9.98 10.44 15.83
CA ALA A 101 -10.48 10.90 14.53
C ALA A 101 -12.00 10.77 14.37
N VAL A 102 -12.66 9.86 15.11
CA VAL A 102 -14.08 9.55 14.88
C VAL A 102 -15.01 9.92 16.03
N ASP A 103 -14.48 10.11 17.23
CA ASP A 103 -15.27 10.38 18.44
C ASP A 103 -15.90 11.79 18.45
N PRO A 104 -17.22 11.91 18.59
CA PRO A 104 -17.91 13.20 18.52
C PRO A 104 -17.70 14.10 19.74
N ASP A 105 -17.48 13.53 20.93
CA ASP A 105 -17.28 14.31 22.16
C ASP A 105 -15.88 14.91 22.16
N LEU A 106 -14.87 14.12 21.79
CA LEU A 106 -13.51 14.62 21.60
C LEU A 106 -13.45 15.68 20.50
N ALA A 107 -14.14 15.48 19.37
CA ALA A 107 -14.24 16.49 18.33
C ALA A 107 -14.84 17.82 18.84
N THR A 108 -15.76 17.76 19.81
CA THR A 108 -16.33 18.94 20.47
C THR A 108 -15.31 19.64 21.37
N ILE A 109 -14.51 18.87 22.12
CA ILE A 109 -13.41 19.39 22.95
C ILE A 109 -12.34 20.04 22.05
N ASP A 110 -11.93 19.38 20.97
CA ASP A 110 -10.92 19.89 20.03
C ASP A 110 -11.40 21.14 19.30
N ALA A 111 -12.68 21.22 18.93
CA ALA A 111 -13.27 22.44 18.37
C ALA A 111 -13.26 23.61 19.38
N ARG A 112 -13.38 23.35 20.68
CA ARG A 112 -13.22 24.39 21.72
C ARG A 112 -11.77 24.83 21.82
N LEU A 113 -10.81 23.92 21.80
CA LEU A 113 -9.38 24.25 21.79
C LEU A 113 -9.00 25.12 20.59
N ALA A 114 -9.37 24.72 19.37
CA ALA A 114 -9.07 25.47 18.16
C ALA A 114 -9.64 26.91 18.18
N ARG A 115 -10.83 27.09 18.77
CA ARG A 115 -11.42 28.43 18.97
C ARG A 115 -10.61 29.29 19.94
N LEU A 116 -10.08 28.70 21.00
CA LEU A 116 -9.24 29.41 21.97
C LEU A 116 -7.90 29.81 21.36
N GLU A 117 -7.28 28.92 20.57
CA GLU A 117 -6.04 29.22 19.83
C GLU A 117 -6.24 30.35 18.82
N THR A 118 -7.36 30.34 18.09
CA THR A 118 -7.70 31.42 17.15
C THR A 118 -7.84 32.75 17.88
N LYS A 119 -8.54 32.78 19.02
CA LYS A 119 -8.69 34.00 19.84
C LYS A 119 -7.35 34.49 20.38
N GLU A 120 -6.48 33.58 20.82
CA GLU A 120 -5.15 33.94 21.34
C GLU A 120 -4.25 34.56 20.26
N ALA A 121 -4.36 34.09 19.02
CA ALA A 121 -3.66 34.66 17.87
C ALA A 121 -4.03 36.14 17.63
N GLU A 122 -5.24 36.59 17.97
CA GLU A 122 -5.67 37.99 17.87
C GLU A 122 -4.90 38.94 18.81
N PHE A 123 -4.25 38.39 19.84
CA PHE A 123 -3.43 39.15 20.79
C PHE A 123 -1.93 39.14 20.43
N LYS A 124 -1.53 38.44 19.36
CA LYS A 124 -0.13 38.38 18.91
C LYS A 124 0.36 39.79 18.52
N GLY A 125 1.47 40.23 19.12
CA GLY A 125 2.07 41.55 18.86
C GLY A 125 1.49 42.72 19.68
N LYS A 126 0.39 42.52 20.41
CA LYS A 126 -0.22 43.56 21.28
C LYS A 126 0.42 43.55 22.67
N ARG A 127 0.77 44.73 23.21
CA ARG A 127 1.54 44.89 24.47
C ARG A 127 0.82 45.71 25.55
N ASP A 128 -0.44 46.08 25.34
CA ASP A 128 -1.24 46.81 26.33
C ASP A 128 -1.72 45.89 27.49
N ALA A 129 -2.11 46.52 28.61
CA ALA A 129 -2.49 45.83 29.83
C ALA A 129 -3.77 44.98 29.67
N ASP A 130 -4.73 45.43 28.85
CA ASP A 130 -5.97 44.72 28.58
C ASP A 130 -5.69 43.45 27.75
N SER A 131 -4.82 43.56 26.73
CA SER A 131 -4.31 42.42 25.97
C SER A 131 -3.49 41.44 26.81
N LYS A 132 -2.81 41.89 27.87
CA LYS A 132 -2.13 41.00 28.82
C LYS A 132 -3.13 40.18 29.65
N LYS A 133 -4.13 40.85 30.23
CA LYS A 133 -5.19 40.21 31.03
C LYS A 133 -6.03 39.25 30.18
N GLY A 134 -6.32 39.61 28.93
CA GLY A 134 -7.01 38.76 27.96
C GLY A 134 -6.23 37.48 27.63
N ARG A 135 -4.90 37.58 27.44
CA ARG A 135 -4.02 36.41 27.23
C ARG A 135 -3.97 35.49 28.44
N GLU A 136 -3.85 36.04 29.65
CA GLU A 136 -3.83 35.24 30.89
C GLU A 136 -5.15 34.49 31.10
N ALA A 137 -6.29 35.12 30.82
CA ALA A 137 -7.61 34.49 30.89
C ALA A 137 -7.77 33.36 29.85
N LEU A 138 -7.39 33.60 28.59
CA LEU A 138 -7.43 32.60 27.52
C LEU A 138 -6.48 31.43 27.79
N ALA A 139 -5.29 31.70 28.32
CA ALA A 139 -4.33 30.65 28.67
C ALA A 139 -4.88 29.74 29.78
N SER A 140 -5.55 30.32 30.78
CA SER A 140 -6.22 29.56 31.85
C SER A 140 -7.37 28.70 31.31
N GLU A 141 -8.23 29.28 30.46
CA GLU A 141 -9.32 28.55 29.81
C GLU A 141 -8.79 27.41 28.93
N ARG A 142 -7.75 27.67 28.13
CA ARG A 142 -7.09 26.65 27.30
C ARG A 142 -6.51 25.52 28.16
N ALA A 143 -5.85 25.84 29.26
CA ALA A 143 -5.32 24.84 30.18
C ALA A 143 -6.43 23.94 30.76
N ALA A 144 -7.58 24.51 31.12
CA ALA A 144 -8.72 23.74 31.59
C ALA A 144 -9.31 22.81 30.52
N VAL A 145 -9.47 23.28 29.28
CA VAL A 145 -9.96 22.44 28.16
C VAL A 145 -8.94 21.37 27.77
N LEU A 146 -7.63 21.66 27.84
CA LEU A 146 -6.59 20.65 27.63
C LEU A 146 -6.66 19.56 28.72
N GLN A 147 -6.88 19.95 29.97
CA GLN A 147 -7.04 18.99 31.06
C GLN A 147 -8.30 18.12 30.89
N GLU A 148 -9.41 18.70 30.43
CA GLU A 148 -10.63 17.99 30.05
C GLU A 148 -10.34 16.96 28.94
N ARG A 149 -9.61 17.36 27.89
CA ARG A 149 -9.18 16.47 26.81
C ARG A 149 -8.35 15.30 27.32
N ILE A 150 -7.35 15.57 28.17
CA ILE A 150 -6.46 14.54 28.75
C ILE A 150 -7.29 13.56 29.58
N GLN A 151 -8.17 14.05 30.45
CA GLN A 151 -9.03 13.19 31.27
C GLN A 151 -9.98 12.33 30.43
N TYR A 152 -10.51 12.89 29.34
CA TYR A 152 -11.35 12.13 28.42
C TYR A 152 -10.57 11.01 27.73
N LEU A 153 -9.36 11.30 27.23
CA LEU A 153 -8.49 10.29 26.61
C LEU A 153 -8.01 9.24 27.61
N ASP A 154 -7.71 9.61 28.86
CA ASP A 154 -7.38 8.66 29.93
C ASP A 154 -8.55 7.71 30.22
N SER A 155 -9.78 8.24 30.21
CA SER A 155 -10.99 7.44 30.37
C SER A 155 -11.19 6.48 29.18
N ALA A 156 -11.01 6.99 27.95
CA ALA A 156 -11.10 6.18 26.74
C ALA A 156 -10.02 5.08 26.72
N ALA A 157 -8.79 5.39 27.12
CA ALA A 157 -7.71 4.41 27.23
C ALA A 157 -8.05 3.31 28.24
N LYS A 158 -8.59 3.67 29.40
CA LYS A 158 -9.08 2.69 30.40
C LYS A 158 -10.24 1.85 29.88
N ALA A 159 -11.08 2.40 29.02
CA ALA A 159 -12.16 1.67 28.36
C ALA A 159 -11.67 0.86 27.13
N GLY A 160 -10.40 0.99 26.71
CA GLY A 160 -9.87 0.30 25.54
C GLY A 160 -10.31 0.92 24.21
N TYR A 161 -10.44 2.25 24.15
CA TYR A 161 -10.80 3.02 22.95
C TYR A 161 -12.02 2.44 22.20
N PRO A 162 -13.20 2.39 22.84
CA PRO A 162 -14.40 1.85 22.21
C PRO A 162 -14.80 2.69 20.98
N LEU A 163 -15.16 2.03 19.89
CA LEU A 163 -15.67 2.69 18.67
C LEU A 163 -17.13 2.30 18.42
N PRO A 164 -17.93 3.17 17.77
CA PRO A 164 -19.25 2.76 17.30
C PRO A 164 -19.14 1.53 16.38
N GLY A 165 -19.73 0.41 16.78
CA GLY A 165 -19.64 -0.88 16.07
C GLY A 165 -18.32 -1.64 16.26
N GLY A 166 -17.38 -1.15 17.09
CA GLY A 166 -16.18 -1.88 17.47
C GLY A 166 -15.15 -2.09 16.36
N TYR A 167 -14.41 -3.19 16.50
CA TYR A 167 -13.31 -3.65 15.68
C TYR A 167 -13.60 -5.07 15.17
N ALA A 168 -13.12 -5.40 13.98
CA ALA A 168 -13.07 -6.78 13.51
C ALA A 168 -11.61 -7.27 13.56
N ALA A 169 -11.38 -8.40 14.23
CA ALA A 169 -10.09 -9.08 14.27
C ALA A 169 -10.15 -10.37 13.45
N GLU A 170 -9.27 -10.51 12.47
CA GLU A 170 -9.25 -11.63 11.53
C GLU A 170 -7.84 -12.22 11.41
N PRO A 171 -7.65 -13.55 11.39
CA PRO A 171 -6.35 -14.13 11.10
C PRO A 171 -5.80 -13.66 9.76
N LYS A 172 -4.54 -13.26 9.76
CA LYS A 172 -3.85 -12.79 8.57
C LYS A 172 -3.28 -13.99 7.81
N ILE A 173 -4.01 -14.43 6.79
CA ILE A 173 -3.63 -15.57 5.96
C ILE A 173 -2.37 -15.23 5.15
N ASP A 174 -1.41 -16.16 5.12
CA ASP A 174 -0.21 -16.03 4.31
C ASP A 174 -0.41 -16.58 2.90
N GLY A 175 -0.80 -15.71 1.98
CA GLY A 175 -1.08 -16.09 0.60
C GLY A 175 -0.86 -14.96 -0.42
N VAL A 176 -1.76 -14.90 -1.40
CA VAL A 176 -1.75 -13.91 -2.47
C VAL A 176 -3.14 -13.30 -2.63
N ALA A 177 -3.24 -11.99 -2.43
CA ALA A 177 -4.47 -11.25 -2.61
C ALA A 177 -5.02 -11.32 -4.05
N ALA A 178 -6.32 -11.57 -4.16
CA ALA A 178 -7.10 -11.56 -5.39
C ALA A 178 -8.39 -10.74 -5.21
N SER A 179 -8.79 -10.04 -6.27
CA SER A 179 -10.13 -9.44 -6.39
C SER A 179 -10.99 -10.28 -7.33
N LEU A 180 -12.24 -10.52 -6.96
CA LEU A 180 -13.22 -11.30 -7.73
C LEU A 180 -14.48 -10.47 -7.91
N ARG A 181 -14.76 -10.08 -9.15
CA ARG A 181 -15.98 -9.36 -9.55
C ARG A 181 -17.03 -10.33 -10.04
N TYR A 182 -18.19 -10.27 -9.41
CA TYR A 182 -19.40 -10.97 -9.86
C TYR A 182 -20.37 -9.97 -10.45
N GLU A 183 -20.94 -10.32 -11.60
CA GLU A 183 -21.98 -9.54 -12.26
C GLU A 183 -23.24 -10.40 -12.37
N ASN A 184 -24.35 -9.92 -11.83
CA ASN A 184 -25.60 -10.68 -11.73
C ASN A 184 -25.37 -12.11 -11.19
N GLY A 185 -24.54 -12.19 -10.14
CA GLY A 185 -24.21 -13.42 -9.43
C GLY A 185 -23.25 -14.36 -10.16
N ARG A 186 -22.67 -14.01 -11.30
CA ARG A 186 -21.71 -14.85 -12.04
C ARG A 186 -20.30 -14.27 -12.02
N LEU A 187 -19.28 -15.10 -11.85
CA LEU A 187 -17.88 -14.66 -11.85
C LEU A 187 -17.52 -14.06 -13.22
N ALA A 188 -17.34 -12.75 -13.27
CA ALA A 188 -17.05 -11.98 -14.48
C ALA A 188 -15.55 -11.74 -14.64
N LEU A 189 -14.84 -11.38 -13.57
CA LEU A 189 -13.43 -11.00 -13.60
C LEU A 189 -12.71 -11.37 -12.30
N GLY A 190 -11.47 -11.84 -12.43
CA GLY A 190 -10.58 -12.15 -11.32
C GLY A 190 -9.21 -11.51 -11.52
N LEU A 191 -8.77 -10.66 -10.60
CA LEU A 191 -7.52 -9.91 -10.74
C LEU A 191 -6.55 -10.20 -9.59
N THR A 192 -5.26 -10.30 -9.89
CA THR A 192 -4.22 -10.16 -8.86
C THR A 192 -4.15 -8.72 -8.34
N ARG A 193 -3.52 -8.50 -7.18
CA ARG A 193 -3.30 -7.13 -6.67
C ARG A 193 -2.50 -6.23 -7.61
N GLY A 194 -1.44 -6.76 -8.23
CA GLY A 194 -0.47 -5.99 -9.01
C GLY A 194 0.12 -4.80 -8.22
N ASP A 195 0.02 -3.59 -8.77
CA ASP A 195 0.47 -2.34 -8.13
C ASP A 195 -0.60 -1.70 -7.21
N GLY A 196 -1.76 -2.34 -7.11
CA GLY A 196 -2.93 -1.91 -6.36
C GLY A 196 -3.93 -1.11 -7.19
N GLN A 197 -3.52 -0.49 -8.30
CA GLN A 197 -4.42 0.14 -9.27
C GLN A 197 -4.72 -0.79 -10.43
N ARG A 198 -3.71 -1.54 -10.88
CA ARG A 198 -3.78 -2.52 -11.96
C ARG A 198 -3.33 -3.90 -11.49
N GLY A 199 -4.00 -4.92 -12.01
CA GLY A 199 -3.75 -6.33 -11.72
C GLY A 199 -3.75 -7.21 -12.97
N ASP A 200 -3.03 -8.32 -12.91
CA ASP A 200 -3.10 -9.36 -13.96
C ASP A 200 -4.44 -10.11 -13.86
N ASP A 201 -5.12 -10.29 -14.99
CA ASP A 201 -6.35 -11.09 -15.13
C ASP A 201 -6.05 -12.58 -14.98
N ILE A 202 -6.47 -13.14 -13.85
CA ILE A 202 -6.31 -14.53 -13.46
C ILE A 202 -7.65 -15.27 -13.40
N THR A 203 -8.67 -14.77 -14.11
CA THR A 203 -10.03 -15.34 -14.08
C THR A 203 -10.03 -16.83 -14.42
N HIS A 204 -9.27 -17.22 -15.45
CA HIS A 204 -9.12 -18.62 -15.87
C HIS A 204 -8.57 -19.52 -14.75
N ASN A 205 -7.59 -19.02 -13.99
CA ASN A 205 -6.99 -19.77 -12.89
C ASN A 205 -7.95 -19.84 -11.69
N LEU A 206 -8.61 -18.74 -11.34
CA LEU A 206 -9.58 -18.72 -10.24
C LEU A 206 -10.79 -19.64 -10.47
N ARG A 207 -11.22 -19.84 -11.73
CA ARG A 207 -12.28 -20.81 -12.07
C ARG A 207 -11.93 -22.25 -11.68
N THR A 208 -10.65 -22.57 -11.55
CA THR A 208 -10.20 -23.92 -11.18
C THR A 208 -10.26 -24.18 -9.68
N LEU A 209 -10.29 -23.14 -8.85
CA LEU A 209 -10.33 -23.26 -7.39
C LEU A 209 -11.71 -23.68 -6.92
N ARG A 210 -11.82 -24.83 -6.26
CA ARG A 210 -13.10 -25.36 -5.77
C ARG A 210 -13.79 -24.43 -4.75
N SER A 211 -13.01 -23.73 -3.94
CA SER A 211 -13.48 -22.72 -2.98
C SER A 211 -14.00 -21.42 -3.61
N VAL A 212 -13.84 -21.24 -4.94
CA VAL A 212 -14.39 -20.10 -5.66
C VAL A 212 -15.73 -20.51 -6.29
N PRO A 213 -16.86 -19.91 -5.88
CA PRO A 213 -18.14 -20.15 -6.53
C PRO A 213 -18.13 -19.53 -7.94
N LEU A 214 -18.48 -20.30 -8.97
CA LEU A 214 -18.68 -19.74 -10.32
C LEU A 214 -19.96 -18.91 -10.42
N ARG A 215 -20.92 -19.25 -9.56
CA ARG A 215 -22.18 -18.54 -9.36
C ARG A 215 -22.47 -18.42 -7.87
N LEU A 216 -22.82 -17.22 -7.43
CA LEU A 216 -23.16 -16.94 -6.04
C LEU A 216 -24.47 -17.63 -5.66
N ALA A 217 -24.56 -18.07 -4.40
CA ALA A 217 -25.81 -18.49 -3.80
C ALA A 217 -26.67 -17.26 -3.42
N GLY A 218 -27.99 -17.45 -3.34
CA GLY A 218 -28.92 -16.39 -2.94
C GLY A 218 -29.31 -15.41 -4.05
N GLU A 219 -29.85 -14.26 -3.66
CA GLU A 219 -30.25 -13.19 -4.58
C GLU A 219 -29.02 -12.46 -5.13
N ALA A 220 -28.96 -12.34 -6.46
CA ALA A 220 -27.82 -11.76 -7.13
C ALA A 220 -27.89 -10.23 -7.13
N ARG A 221 -26.86 -9.59 -6.56
CA ARG A 221 -26.57 -8.16 -6.78
C ARG A 221 -26.14 -7.92 -8.23
N GLU A 222 -26.31 -6.69 -8.69
CA GLU A 222 -25.86 -6.27 -10.03
C GLU A 222 -24.33 -6.43 -10.12
N VAL A 223 -23.62 -5.91 -9.12
CA VAL A 223 -22.18 -6.07 -8.95
C VAL A 223 -21.88 -6.47 -7.51
N PHE A 224 -21.11 -7.53 -7.34
CA PHE A 224 -20.54 -7.93 -6.06
C PHE A 224 -19.06 -8.27 -6.23
N GLU A 225 -18.18 -7.31 -5.95
CA GLU A 225 -16.75 -7.52 -5.96
C GLU A 225 -16.25 -7.82 -4.53
N VAL A 226 -15.67 -9.00 -4.35
CA VAL A 226 -15.03 -9.43 -3.10
C VAL A 226 -13.52 -9.53 -3.25
N ARG A 227 -12.81 -9.34 -2.15
CA ARG A 227 -11.36 -9.48 -2.05
C ARG A 227 -11.04 -10.59 -1.08
N GLY A 228 -10.14 -11.46 -1.49
CA GLY A 228 -9.72 -12.58 -0.68
C GLY A 228 -8.25 -12.90 -0.84
N GLU A 229 -7.77 -13.76 0.04
CA GLU A 229 -6.41 -14.29 -0.02
C GLU A 229 -6.49 -15.70 -0.62
N VAL A 230 -5.81 -15.91 -1.74
CA VAL A 230 -5.57 -17.25 -2.26
C VAL A 230 -4.38 -17.84 -1.52
N PHE A 231 -4.46 -19.09 -1.08
CA PHE A 231 -3.39 -19.76 -0.34
C PHE A 231 -3.34 -21.25 -0.66
N MET A 232 -2.19 -21.87 -0.35
CA MET A 232 -1.98 -23.31 -0.45
C MET A 232 -1.99 -23.90 0.97
N PRO A 233 -2.92 -24.82 1.30
CA PRO A 233 -2.90 -25.54 2.56
C PRO A 233 -1.58 -26.29 2.76
N ARG A 234 -1.13 -26.46 4.01
CA ARG A 234 0.15 -27.09 4.36
C ARG A 234 0.25 -28.52 3.82
N ALA A 235 -0.83 -29.30 3.94
CA ALA A 235 -0.88 -30.66 3.40
C ALA A 235 -0.73 -30.71 1.86
N GLU A 236 -1.32 -29.74 1.16
CA GLU A 236 -1.18 -29.63 -0.31
C GLU A 236 0.22 -29.18 -0.69
N PHE A 237 0.81 -28.24 0.05
CA PHE A 237 2.19 -27.81 -0.14
C PHE A 237 3.17 -28.99 -0.01
N ASP A 238 3.03 -29.79 1.05
CA ASP A 238 3.88 -30.96 1.27
C ASP A 238 3.69 -32.01 0.16
N ARG A 239 2.45 -32.22 -0.31
CA ARG A 239 2.15 -33.13 -1.42
C ARG A 239 2.80 -32.64 -2.71
N VAL A 240 2.60 -31.37 -3.05
CA VAL A 240 3.13 -30.74 -4.26
C VAL A 240 4.65 -30.77 -4.28
N ASN A 241 5.31 -30.51 -3.15
CA ASN A 241 6.77 -30.57 -3.09
C ASN A 241 7.30 -32.00 -3.27
N ARG A 242 6.66 -33.01 -2.67
CA ARG A 242 7.03 -34.43 -2.93
C ARG A 242 6.88 -34.79 -4.41
N GLU A 243 5.85 -34.28 -5.08
CA GLU A 243 5.65 -34.49 -6.52
C GLU A 243 6.73 -33.80 -7.38
N GLN A 244 7.14 -32.59 -7.01
CA GLN A 244 8.25 -31.89 -7.69
C GLN A 244 9.58 -32.63 -7.51
N GLU A 245 9.90 -33.03 -6.28
CA GLU A 245 11.12 -33.80 -6.00
C GLU A 245 11.14 -35.13 -6.76
N ALA A 246 10.00 -35.84 -6.83
CA ALA A 246 9.86 -37.07 -7.60
C ALA A 246 10.01 -36.85 -9.12
N ALA A 247 9.64 -35.66 -9.61
CA ALA A 247 9.84 -35.25 -11.01
C ALA A 247 11.26 -34.73 -11.30
N GLY A 248 12.09 -34.50 -10.26
CA GLY A 248 13.43 -33.93 -10.38
C GLY A 248 13.45 -32.40 -10.47
N ASP A 249 12.35 -31.74 -10.15
CA ASP A 249 12.22 -30.28 -10.09
C ASP A 249 12.58 -29.75 -8.68
N ASP A 250 12.96 -28.48 -8.59
CA ASP A 250 13.24 -27.83 -7.32
C ASP A 250 11.95 -27.65 -6.49
N PRO A 251 11.94 -28.04 -5.20
CA PRO A 251 10.77 -27.85 -4.34
C PRO A 251 10.52 -26.36 -4.07
N PHE A 252 9.26 -25.99 -3.85
CA PHE A 252 8.93 -24.65 -3.41
C PHE A 252 9.41 -24.42 -1.98
N VAL A 253 9.88 -23.20 -1.72
CA VAL A 253 10.47 -22.83 -0.44
C VAL A 253 9.42 -22.61 0.65
N ASN A 254 8.25 -22.05 0.31
CA ASN A 254 7.15 -21.84 1.26
C ASN A 254 5.78 -21.83 0.54
N PRO A 255 4.67 -22.01 1.28
CA PRO A 255 3.31 -22.03 0.71
C PRO A 255 2.92 -20.75 -0.04
N ARG A 256 3.36 -19.59 0.43
CA ARG A 256 3.08 -18.28 -0.22
C ARG A 256 3.66 -18.23 -1.64
N ASN A 257 4.93 -18.60 -1.79
CA ASN A 257 5.64 -18.63 -3.07
C ASN A 257 5.06 -19.71 -3.99
N ALA A 258 4.73 -20.89 -3.44
CA ALA A 258 4.04 -21.94 -4.18
C ALA A 258 2.70 -21.45 -4.72
N THR A 259 1.93 -20.72 -3.92
CA THR A 259 0.66 -20.11 -4.31
C THR A 259 0.85 -19.09 -5.42
N ALA A 260 1.77 -18.15 -5.27
CA ALA A 260 2.05 -17.11 -6.26
C ALA A 260 2.50 -17.71 -7.61
N GLY A 261 3.42 -18.68 -7.57
CA GLY A 261 3.91 -19.36 -8.77
C GLY A 261 2.84 -20.21 -9.45
N THR A 262 1.94 -20.80 -8.67
CA THR A 262 0.80 -21.57 -9.19
C THR A 262 -0.24 -20.67 -9.85
N LEU A 263 -0.63 -19.56 -9.21
CA LEU A 263 -1.59 -18.61 -9.78
C LEU A 263 -1.10 -17.93 -11.06
N LYS A 264 0.21 -17.89 -11.30
CA LYS A 264 0.82 -17.34 -12.52
C LYS A 264 1.15 -18.38 -13.58
N GLN A 265 0.57 -19.58 -13.51
CA GLN A 265 0.64 -20.55 -14.60
C GLN A 265 -0.26 -20.11 -15.76
N LEU A 266 0.25 -20.22 -16.98
CA LEU A 266 -0.49 -19.95 -18.21
C LEU A 266 -1.49 -21.08 -18.55
N ASP A 267 -1.19 -22.30 -18.10
CA ASP A 267 -2.06 -23.46 -18.26
C ASP A 267 -2.88 -23.67 -16.97
N PRO A 268 -4.20 -23.41 -16.99
CA PRO A 268 -5.05 -23.57 -15.82
C PRO A 268 -5.16 -25.02 -15.34
N GLN A 269 -4.90 -26.04 -16.17
CA GLN A 269 -4.89 -27.44 -15.73
C GLN A 269 -3.83 -27.69 -14.67
N ARG A 270 -2.69 -26.99 -14.78
CA ARG A 270 -1.63 -27.06 -13.77
C ARG A 270 -2.04 -26.44 -12.45
N VAL A 271 -2.99 -25.52 -12.44
CA VAL A 271 -3.53 -24.87 -11.23
C VAL A 271 -4.55 -25.77 -10.54
N ALA A 272 -5.43 -26.41 -11.31
CA ALA A 272 -6.50 -27.26 -10.79
C ALA A 272 -5.97 -28.39 -9.88
N GLY A 273 -4.82 -28.97 -10.21
CA GLY A 273 -4.20 -30.06 -9.45
C GLY A 273 -3.40 -29.62 -8.21
N ARG A 274 -3.28 -28.33 -7.91
CA ARG A 274 -2.41 -27.80 -6.84
C ARG A 274 -3.13 -27.50 -5.53
N GLY A 275 -4.45 -27.69 -5.49
CA GLY A 275 -5.24 -27.61 -4.26
C GLY A 275 -5.31 -26.21 -3.64
N LEU A 276 -5.15 -25.15 -4.44
CA LEU A 276 -5.30 -23.78 -3.95
C LEU A 276 -6.71 -23.51 -3.42
N ARG A 277 -6.79 -22.67 -2.39
CA ARG A 277 -8.05 -22.20 -1.77
C ARG A 277 -8.08 -20.68 -1.71
N LEU A 278 -9.27 -20.12 -1.60
CA LEU A 278 -9.54 -18.69 -1.42
C LEU A 278 -10.33 -18.50 -0.12
N THR A 279 -9.96 -17.50 0.68
CA THR A 279 -10.78 -16.97 1.77
C THR A 279 -11.04 -15.49 1.58
N VAL A 280 -12.30 -15.07 1.69
CA VAL A 280 -12.72 -13.66 1.55
C VAL A 280 -12.46 -12.90 2.86
N TYR A 281 -11.94 -11.67 2.72
CA TYR A 281 -11.66 -10.76 3.84
C TYR A 281 -12.11 -9.31 3.60
N GLY A 282 -12.57 -8.95 2.40
CA GLY A 282 -12.90 -7.56 2.07
C GLY A 282 -13.72 -7.40 0.81
N MET A 283 -14.09 -6.16 0.49
CA MET A 283 -14.92 -5.82 -0.66
C MET A 283 -14.25 -4.81 -1.60
N GLY A 284 -14.64 -4.86 -2.87
CA GLY A 284 -14.38 -3.86 -3.89
C GLY A 284 -15.63 -3.04 -4.17
N GLU A 285 -16.06 -2.98 -5.42
CA GLU A 285 -17.34 -2.39 -5.82
C GLU A 285 -18.55 -3.28 -5.47
N ILE A 286 -19.60 -2.67 -4.91
CA ILE A 286 -20.89 -3.33 -4.66
C ILE A 286 -22.00 -2.43 -5.23
N VAL A 287 -22.87 -2.99 -6.06
CA VAL A 287 -24.00 -2.29 -6.70
C VAL A 287 -25.25 -3.15 -6.61
N GLY A 288 -26.35 -2.54 -6.18
CA GLY A 288 -27.63 -3.22 -5.96
C GLY A 288 -27.70 -4.00 -4.64
N GLY A 289 -28.93 -4.33 -4.21
CA GLY A 289 -29.20 -5.01 -2.93
C GLY A 289 -29.16 -4.08 -1.70
N GLU A 290 -29.36 -4.66 -0.51
CA GLU A 290 -29.27 -3.94 0.76
C GLU A 290 -27.84 -3.48 1.06
N ALA A 291 -27.68 -2.33 1.72
CA ALA A 291 -26.37 -1.81 2.05
C ALA A 291 -25.69 -2.68 3.12
N ILE A 292 -24.42 -3.02 2.90
CA ILE A 292 -23.58 -3.67 3.91
C ILE A 292 -22.92 -2.56 4.73
N HIS A 293 -23.06 -2.59 6.05
CA HIS A 293 -22.64 -1.51 6.93
C HIS A 293 -21.36 -1.79 7.70
N SER A 294 -21.00 -3.06 7.88
CA SER A 294 -19.84 -3.46 8.67
C SER A 294 -19.03 -4.60 8.04
N GLN A 295 -17.79 -4.75 8.52
CA GLN A 295 -16.88 -5.82 8.12
C GLN A 295 -17.44 -7.19 8.47
N ILE A 296 -18.06 -7.34 9.65
CA ILE A 296 -18.69 -8.61 10.06
C ILE A 296 -19.87 -8.96 9.16
N GLU A 297 -20.76 -8.00 8.86
CA GLU A 297 -21.86 -8.20 7.91
C GLU A 297 -21.35 -8.61 6.51
N LEU A 298 -20.24 -8.04 6.05
CA LEU A 298 -19.62 -8.44 4.78
C LEU A 298 -19.15 -9.91 4.81
N LEU A 299 -18.56 -10.36 5.92
CA LEU A 299 -18.11 -11.75 6.05
C LEU A 299 -19.30 -12.72 6.10
N ASP A 300 -20.41 -12.32 6.72
CA ASP A 300 -21.64 -13.12 6.76
C ASP A 300 -22.30 -13.18 5.37
N GLU A 301 -22.45 -12.04 4.68
CA GLU A 301 -22.97 -11.98 3.31
C GLU A 301 -22.11 -12.81 2.35
N ALA A 302 -20.78 -12.74 2.47
CA ALA A 302 -19.87 -13.54 1.65
C ALA A 302 -20.05 -15.05 1.92
N ARG A 303 -20.28 -15.44 3.19
CA ARG A 303 -20.54 -16.83 3.56
C ARG A 303 -21.86 -17.31 2.97
N ASP A 304 -22.91 -16.49 3.06
CA ASP A 304 -24.23 -16.79 2.49
C ASP A 304 -24.19 -16.86 0.95
N ALA A 305 -23.33 -16.06 0.32
CA ALA A 305 -23.07 -16.11 -1.13
C ALA A 305 -22.23 -17.33 -1.57
N GLY A 306 -21.72 -18.13 -0.63
CA GLY A 306 -20.99 -19.38 -0.90
C GLY A 306 -19.47 -19.27 -0.88
N PHE A 307 -18.90 -18.23 -0.27
CA PHE A 307 -17.45 -18.12 -0.05
C PHE A 307 -17.04 -18.66 1.31
N ALA A 308 -15.84 -19.22 1.37
CA ALA A 308 -15.14 -19.40 2.63
C ALA A 308 -14.73 -18.02 3.17
N THR A 309 -15.16 -17.71 4.40
CA THR A 309 -14.65 -16.58 5.18
C THR A 309 -13.80 -17.10 6.33
N ASN A 310 -13.07 -16.20 7.00
CA ASN A 310 -12.19 -16.62 8.06
C ASN A 310 -13.02 -17.12 9.27
N PRO A 311 -12.97 -18.40 9.64
CA PRO A 311 -13.85 -18.95 10.67
C PRO A 311 -13.51 -18.44 12.08
N LEU A 312 -12.30 -17.88 12.26
CA LEU A 312 -11.85 -17.31 13.53
C LEU A 312 -11.94 -15.78 13.53
N ALA A 313 -12.65 -15.17 12.58
CA ALA A 313 -12.97 -13.75 12.63
C ALA A 313 -13.79 -13.45 13.91
N GLN A 314 -13.43 -12.41 14.62
CA GLN A 314 -14.11 -12.00 15.85
C GLN A 314 -14.48 -10.52 15.81
N ASP A 315 -15.73 -10.23 16.22
CA ASP A 315 -16.18 -8.88 16.56
C ASP A 315 -15.70 -8.52 17.97
N CYS A 316 -15.11 -7.34 18.12
CA CYS A 316 -14.50 -6.87 19.36
C CYS A 316 -15.00 -5.46 19.66
N GLU A 317 -15.59 -5.21 20.82
CA GLU A 317 -16.09 -3.88 21.17
C GLU A 317 -14.94 -2.90 21.45
N THR A 318 -13.81 -3.42 21.93
CA THR A 318 -12.67 -2.63 22.42
C THR A 318 -11.33 -3.16 21.92
N ILE A 319 -10.28 -2.33 21.93
CA ILE A 319 -8.92 -2.78 21.59
C ILE A 319 -8.39 -3.81 22.60
N LYS A 320 -8.92 -3.82 23.82
CA LYS A 320 -8.55 -4.81 24.83
C LYS A 320 -9.01 -6.21 24.44
N GLU A 321 -10.24 -6.33 23.94
CA GLU A 321 -10.74 -7.60 23.40
C GLU A 321 -9.96 -8.04 22.16
N VAL A 322 -9.50 -7.10 21.33
CA VAL A 322 -8.59 -7.40 20.21
C VAL A 322 -7.25 -7.94 20.72
N LEU A 323 -6.67 -7.37 21.77
CA LEU A 323 -5.43 -7.87 22.38
C LEU A 323 -5.63 -9.26 23.00
N ASP A 324 -6.75 -9.48 23.69
CA ASP A 324 -7.11 -10.80 24.23
C ASP A 324 -7.26 -11.83 23.09
N TYR A 325 -7.88 -11.43 21.98
CA TYR A 325 -7.95 -12.24 20.77
C TYR A 325 -6.57 -12.57 20.20
N ILE A 326 -5.69 -11.58 20.05
CA ILE A 326 -4.34 -11.76 19.53
C ILE A 326 -3.55 -12.75 20.39
N ASN A 327 -3.61 -12.60 21.71
CA ASN A 327 -2.91 -13.47 22.65
C ASN A 327 -3.45 -14.91 22.63
N ARG A 328 -4.76 -15.07 22.50
CA ARG A 328 -5.39 -16.38 22.33
C ARG A 328 -5.04 -17.02 20.98
N PHE A 329 -5.15 -16.26 19.90
CA PHE A 329 -4.89 -16.73 18.54
C PHE A 329 -3.43 -17.16 18.34
N GLU A 330 -2.47 -16.53 19.04
CA GLU A 330 -1.06 -16.94 18.99
C GLU A 330 -0.86 -18.41 19.37
N GLN A 331 -1.65 -18.91 20.33
CA GLN A 331 -1.57 -20.29 20.80
C GLN A 331 -2.31 -21.27 19.89
N GLU A 332 -3.32 -20.78 19.16
CA GLU A 332 -4.19 -21.57 18.29
C GLU A 332 -3.67 -21.62 16.84
N LYS A 333 -2.83 -20.67 16.42
CA LYS A 333 -2.45 -20.48 15.00
C LYS A 333 -1.83 -21.72 14.34
N GLU A 334 -1.05 -22.50 15.08
CA GLU A 334 -0.39 -23.72 14.56
C GLU A 334 -1.38 -24.87 14.31
N SER A 335 -2.59 -24.80 14.88
CA SER A 335 -3.64 -25.78 14.61
C SER A 335 -4.30 -25.59 13.24
N LEU A 336 -4.08 -24.43 12.59
CA LEU A 336 -4.60 -24.17 11.26
C LEU A 336 -3.83 -24.99 10.21
N GLY A 337 -4.57 -25.61 9.29
CA GLY A 337 -4.01 -26.36 8.17
C GLY A 337 -3.34 -25.50 7.09
N TYR A 338 -3.10 -24.22 7.34
CA TYR A 338 -2.55 -23.23 6.41
C TYR A 338 -1.75 -22.15 7.15
N GLY A 339 -0.90 -21.42 6.41
CA GLY A 339 -0.04 -20.38 6.98
C GLY A 339 -0.81 -19.12 7.37
N VAL A 340 -0.47 -18.57 8.54
CA VAL A 340 -0.94 -17.26 9.03
C VAL A 340 0.25 -16.52 9.64
N ASP A 341 0.36 -15.21 9.37
CA ASP A 341 1.50 -14.38 9.81
C ASP A 341 1.12 -13.30 10.84
N GLY A 342 -0.11 -13.35 11.36
CA GLY A 342 -0.60 -12.37 12.33
C GLY A 342 -2.12 -12.29 12.39
N VAL A 343 -2.61 -11.15 12.87
CA VAL A 343 -4.02 -10.76 12.93
C VAL A 343 -4.19 -9.42 12.22
N VAL A 344 -5.17 -9.31 11.34
CA VAL A 344 -5.62 -8.04 10.76
C VAL A 344 -6.72 -7.48 11.65
N VAL A 345 -6.52 -6.25 12.13
CA VAL A 345 -7.48 -5.51 12.93
C VAL A 345 -8.05 -4.39 12.07
N LYS A 346 -9.38 -4.32 11.97
CA LYS A 346 -10.11 -3.33 11.18
C LYS A 346 -11.10 -2.59 12.07
N VAL A 347 -11.31 -1.31 11.84
CA VAL A 347 -12.52 -0.62 12.34
C VAL A 347 -13.73 -1.26 11.66
N ASN A 348 -14.69 -1.77 12.44
CA ASN A 348 -15.72 -2.66 11.89
C ASN A 348 -16.66 -1.94 10.89
N ARG A 349 -17.12 -0.74 11.22
CA ARG A 349 -18.09 0.01 10.39
C ARG A 349 -17.47 0.70 9.16
N PHE A 350 -18.07 0.54 7.99
CA PHE A 350 -17.57 1.10 6.74
C PHE A 350 -17.67 2.63 6.64
N ASP A 351 -18.69 3.25 7.21
CA ASP A 351 -18.79 4.72 7.23
C ASP A 351 -17.69 5.36 8.10
N LEU A 352 -17.23 4.67 9.14
CA LEU A 352 -16.06 5.09 9.93
C LEU A 352 -14.76 4.86 9.15
N GLN A 353 -14.63 3.76 8.40
CA GLN A 353 -13.50 3.54 7.51
C GLN A 353 -13.38 4.65 6.45
N GLU A 354 -14.50 5.08 5.84
CA GLU A 354 -14.52 6.20 4.90
C GLU A 354 -14.06 7.52 5.53
N ARG A 355 -14.51 7.81 6.77
CA ARG A 355 -14.08 9.00 7.52
C ARG A 355 -12.59 8.99 7.86
N LEU A 356 -12.06 7.83 8.25
CA LEU A 356 -10.64 7.64 8.58
C LEU A 356 -9.77 7.73 7.33
N GLY A 357 -10.26 7.26 6.19
CA GLY A 357 -9.59 7.38 4.90
C GLY A 357 -8.28 6.60 4.80
N PHE A 358 -7.38 7.09 3.94
CA PHE A 358 -6.19 6.37 3.50
C PHE A 358 -4.94 7.26 3.61
N THR A 359 -3.78 6.62 3.76
CA THR A 359 -2.48 7.20 3.42
C THR A 359 -2.20 6.95 1.93
N SER A 360 -1.01 7.33 1.44
CA SER A 360 -0.62 7.02 0.05
C SER A 360 -0.54 5.50 -0.25
N ARG A 361 -0.38 4.67 0.79
CA ARG A 361 -0.08 3.23 0.68
C ARG A 361 -1.03 2.31 1.45
N SER A 362 -1.62 2.78 2.54
CA SER A 362 -2.36 1.97 3.52
C SER A 362 -3.64 2.65 3.99
N PRO A 363 -4.71 1.90 4.32
CA PRO A 363 -5.88 2.44 5.01
C PRO A 363 -5.52 2.85 6.45
N ARG A 364 -6.08 3.96 6.95
CA ARG A 364 -5.87 4.37 8.36
C ARG A 364 -6.66 3.51 9.35
N TRP A 365 -7.73 2.89 8.87
CA TRP A 365 -8.70 2.11 9.62
C TRP A 365 -8.37 0.61 9.71
N CYS A 366 -7.20 0.18 9.23
CA CYS A 366 -6.79 -1.22 9.26
C CYS A 366 -5.28 -1.35 9.51
N ILE A 367 -4.90 -2.29 10.38
CA ILE A 367 -3.53 -2.58 10.77
C ILE A 367 -3.33 -4.09 10.93
N ALA A 368 -2.14 -4.59 10.60
CA ALA A 368 -1.77 -5.99 10.79
C ALA A 368 -0.87 -6.12 12.03
N TYR A 369 -1.36 -6.77 13.08
CA TYR A 369 -0.53 -7.21 14.20
C TYR A 369 0.22 -8.47 13.79
N LYS A 370 1.55 -8.38 13.67
CA LYS A 370 2.40 -9.53 13.34
C LYS A 370 3.00 -10.11 14.61
N TYR A 371 2.93 -11.42 14.76
CA TYR A 371 3.62 -12.11 15.83
C TYR A 371 5.13 -11.96 15.66
N ALA A 372 5.86 -12.04 16.78
CA ALA A 372 7.32 -12.02 16.78
C ALA A 372 7.81 -13.02 15.74
N THR A 373 8.54 -12.51 14.75
CA THR A 373 9.05 -13.35 13.67
C THR A 373 10.03 -14.33 14.29
N GLU A 374 10.10 -15.56 13.77
CA GLU A 374 11.15 -16.49 14.15
C GLU A 374 12.50 -15.75 14.15
N GLN A 375 13.16 -15.76 15.29
CA GLN A 375 14.48 -15.16 15.46
C GLN A 375 15.49 -16.28 15.50
N ALA A 376 16.61 -16.10 14.79
CA ALA A 376 17.70 -17.06 14.79
C ALA A 376 19.01 -16.37 15.14
N ALA A 377 19.81 -17.03 15.96
CA ALA A 377 21.17 -16.58 16.27
C ALA A 377 22.12 -17.06 15.16
N THR A 378 22.99 -16.18 14.69
CA THR A 378 24.05 -16.52 13.74
C THR A 378 25.29 -15.68 13.97
N GLU A 379 26.44 -16.14 13.50
CA GLU A 379 27.69 -15.41 13.57
C GLU A 379 27.77 -14.34 12.47
N LEU A 380 28.12 -13.12 12.84
CA LEU A 380 28.44 -12.05 11.89
C LEU A 380 29.86 -12.22 11.36
N LEU A 381 29.98 -12.51 10.06
CA LEU A 381 31.26 -12.75 9.39
C LEU A 381 31.89 -11.47 8.85
N ASP A 382 31.08 -10.55 8.32
CA ASP A 382 31.56 -9.29 7.73
C ASP A 382 30.42 -8.24 7.64
N ILE A 383 30.78 -6.99 7.37
CA ILE A 383 29.83 -5.91 7.05
C ILE A 383 30.16 -5.35 5.66
N GLU A 384 29.28 -5.63 4.70
CA GLU A 384 29.35 -5.12 3.34
C GLU A 384 28.71 -3.73 3.26
N TRP A 385 29.29 -2.85 2.44
CA TRP A 385 28.87 -1.46 2.32
C TRP A 385 28.29 -1.18 0.94
N GLN A 386 27.02 -0.79 0.89
CA GLN A 386 26.30 -0.52 -0.35
C GLN A 386 26.00 0.98 -0.49
N ILE A 387 26.12 1.51 -1.71
CA ILE A 387 25.74 2.89 -2.04
C ILE A 387 24.42 2.85 -2.79
N GLY A 388 23.38 3.42 -2.20
CA GLY A 388 22.07 3.54 -2.83
C GLY A 388 21.98 4.66 -3.88
N LYS A 389 20.84 4.75 -4.57
CA LYS A 389 20.56 5.74 -5.62
C LYS A 389 20.74 7.22 -5.22
N SER A 390 20.49 7.55 -3.96
CA SER A 390 20.68 8.90 -3.41
C SER A 390 22.08 9.12 -2.80
N GLY A 391 22.99 8.18 -3.00
CA GLY A 391 24.33 8.18 -2.39
C GLY A 391 24.38 7.61 -0.98
N LYS A 392 23.23 7.30 -0.36
CA LYS A 392 23.18 6.78 1.03
C LYS A 392 24.02 5.51 1.17
N LEU A 393 24.86 5.50 2.20
CA LEU A 393 25.67 4.35 2.58
C LEU A 393 24.87 3.44 3.50
N THR A 394 24.61 2.22 3.05
CA THR A 394 23.85 1.21 3.79
C THR A 394 24.76 0.06 4.19
N PRO A 395 24.92 -0.23 5.49
CA PRO A 395 25.61 -1.43 5.96
C PRO A 395 24.71 -2.66 5.81
N ARG A 396 25.30 -3.75 5.33
CA ARG A 396 24.66 -5.06 5.19
C ARG A 396 25.50 -6.10 5.90
N ALA A 397 24.90 -6.79 6.86
CA ALA A 397 25.54 -7.89 7.56
C ALA A 397 25.72 -9.08 6.58
N LYS A 398 26.92 -9.66 6.57
CA LYS A 398 27.21 -10.96 5.98
C LYS A 398 27.45 -11.94 7.12
N MET A 399 26.71 -13.02 7.16
CA MET A 399 26.60 -13.89 8.33
C MET A 399 26.78 -15.35 7.93
N ALA A 400 27.05 -16.20 8.93
CA ALA A 400 26.96 -17.63 8.72
C ALA A 400 25.52 -18.00 8.28
N PRO A 401 25.34 -18.96 7.35
CA PRO A 401 24.02 -19.36 6.89
C PRO A 401 23.13 -19.78 8.07
N VAL A 402 21.96 -19.17 8.18
CA VAL A 402 21.00 -19.46 9.26
C VAL A 402 19.59 -19.62 8.69
N PHE A 403 18.86 -20.63 9.15
CA PHE A 403 17.47 -20.83 8.75
C PHE A 403 16.56 -19.98 9.63
N VAL A 404 15.76 -19.11 9.02
CA VAL A 404 14.85 -18.20 9.74
C VAL A 404 13.60 -17.94 8.90
N ALA A 405 12.42 -18.13 9.49
CA ALA A 405 11.13 -17.93 8.83
C ALA A 405 11.07 -18.62 7.46
N GLY A 406 11.36 -19.93 7.45
CA GLY A 406 11.23 -20.81 6.27
C GLY A 406 12.31 -20.68 5.19
N THR A 407 13.34 -19.85 5.34
CA THR A 407 14.45 -19.79 4.37
C THR A 407 15.82 -19.66 5.03
N THR A 408 16.87 -20.16 4.37
CA THR A 408 18.25 -19.85 4.75
C THR A 408 18.62 -18.43 4.36
N VAL A 409 19.13 -17.66 5.32
CA VAL A 409 19.58 -16.28 5.18
C VAL A 409 21.07 -16.22 5.46
N GLN A 410 21.81 -15.50 4.61
CA GLN A 410 23.23 -15.19 4.81
C GLN A 410 23.49 -13.69 4.91
N HIS A 411 22.49 -12.87 4.61
CA HIS A 411 22.60 -11.43 4.63
C HIS A 411 21.41 -10.77 5.30
N ALA A 412 21.67 -9.75 6.11
CA ALA A 412 20.64 -8.98 6.78
C ALA A 412 20.96 -7.48 6.73
N THR A 413 19.92 -6.65 6.70
CA THR A 413 20.10 -5.19 6.79
C THR A 413 20.52 -4.79 8.21
N LEU A 414 21.44 -3.83 8.29
CA LEU A 414 21.77 -3.07 9.51
C LEU A 414 21.15 -1.66 9.47
N HIS A 415 20.23 -1.43 8.52
CA HIS A 415 19.48 -0.20 8.25
C HIS A 415 20.32 0.98 7.79
N ASN A 416 21.16 1.51 8.67
CA ASN A 416 21.98 2.70 8.42
C ASN A 416 23.14 2.75 9.43
N VAL A 417 24.05 3.70 9.24
CA VAL A 417 25.23 3.87 10.11
C VAL A 417 24.86 4.17 11.56
N GLY A 418 23.79 4.95 11.80
CA GLY A 418 23.33 5.26 13.15
C GLY A 418 22.82 4.02 13.89
N GLU A 419 21.97 3.21 13.25
CA GLU A 419 21.46 1.97 13.82
C GLU A 419 22.56 0.92 14.03
N LEU A 420 23.52 0.83 13.11
CA LEU A 420 24.71 0.00 13.30
C LEU A 420 25.48 0.39 14.56
N ARG A 421 25.69 1.70 14.78
CA ARG A 421 26.40 2.23 15.96
C ARG A 421 25.59 2.01 17.23
N ARG A 422 24.29 2.28 17.21
CA ARG A 422 23.37 2.10 18.34
C ARG A 422 23.34 0.64 18.82
N LYS A 423 23.34 -0.32 17.90
CA LYS A 423 23.38 -1.75 18.21
C LYS A 423 24.79 -2.24 18.59
N ASP A 424 25.82 -1.39 18.45
CA ASP A 424 27.23 -1.70 18.65
C ASP A 424 27.61 -3.05 18.02
N VAL A 425 27.24 -3.29 16.76
CA VAL A 425 27.51 -4.59 16.12
C VAL A 425 28.97 -4.67 15.66
N ARG A 426 29.66 -5.76 15.99
CA ARG A 426 31.08 -5.98 15.65
C ARG A 426 31.27 -7.32 14.94
N ILE A 427 32.24 -7.37 14.04
CA ILE A 427 32.57 -8.62 13.32
C ILE A 427 32.96 -9.71 14.32
N GLY A 428 32.44 -10.91 14.14
CA GLY A 428 32.56 -12.04 15.06
C GLY A 428 31.53 -12.04 16.20
N ASP A 429 30.62 -11.07 16.27
CA ASP A 429 29.47 -11.14 17.18
C ASP A 429 28.47 -12.21 16.75
N THR A 430 27.90 -12.89 17.74
CA THR A 430 26.65 -13.62 17.54
C THR A 430 25.51 -12.62 17.53
N VAL A 431 24.78 -12.55 16.42
CA VAL A 431 23.66 -11.63 16.22
C VAL A 431 22.35 -12.38 16.13
N ILE A 432 21.29 -11.78 16.65
CA ILE A 432 19.93 -12.24 16.43
C ILE A 432 19.40 -11.62 15.14
N VAL A 433 18.92 -12.47 14.25
CA VAL A 433 18.37 -12.11 12.95
C VAL A 433 16.91 -12.53 12.90
N GLU A 434 16.09 -11.67 12.32
CA GLU A 434 14.69 -11.97 12.01
C GLU A 434 14.38 -11.49 10.60
N LYS A 435 13.21 -11.85 10.07
CA LYS A 435 12.70 -11.24 8.84
C LYS A 435 11.59 -10.24 9.12
N ALA A 436 11.87 -8.96 8.95
CA ALA A 436 10.85 -7.92 8.99
C ALA A 436 9.74 -8.25 7.98
N GLY A 437 8.51 -8.37 8.50
CA GLY A 437 7.35 -8.77 7.73
C GLY A 437 7.48 -10.14 7.04
N GLU A 438 8.31 -11.05 7.57
CA GLU A 438 8.65 -12.38 7.04
C GLU A 438 9.44 -12.40 5.72
N ILE A 439 9.83 -11.23 5.22
CA ILE A 439 10.49 -11.10 3.91
C ILE A 439 11.92 -10.57 4.04
N ILE A 440 12.13 -9.47 4.77
CA ILE A 440 13.40 -8.73 4.73
C ILE A 440 14.24 -9.08 5.96
N PRO A 441 15.36 -9.80 5.82
CA PRO A 441 16.17 -10.13 6.98
C PRO A 441 16.85 -8.90 7.58
N GLN A 442 16.79 -8.75 8.90
CA GLN A 442 17.41 -7.67 9.65
C GLN A 442 18.12 -8.18 10.90
N VAL A 443 19.23 -7.53 11.26
CA VAL A 443 19.88 -7.76 12.56
C VAL A 443 19.08 -7.02 13.63
N VAL A 444 18.57 -7.75 14.62
CA VAL A 444 17.77 -7.20 15.72
C VAL A 444 18.69 -6.69 16.82
N ARG A 445 19.55 -7.56 17.35
CA ARG A 445 20.45 -7.28 18.48
C ARG A 445 21.68 -8.19 18.48
N VAL A 446 22.69 -7.79 19.23
CA VAL A 446 23.86 -8.61 19.57
C VAL A 446 23.52 -9.51 20.76
N VAL A 447 24.01 -10.75 20.74
CA VAL A 447 23.98 -11.67 21.89
C VAL A 447 25.20 -11.40 22.75
N ASP A 448 25.00 -11.28 24.06
CA ASP A 448 26.08 -11.05 25.05
C ASP A 448 26.96 -9.84 24.71
N ALA A 449 26.34 -8.67 24.53
CA ALA A 449 27.01 -7.43 24.15
C ALA A 449 28.12 -6.98 25.12
N ASP A 450 28.10 -7.47 26.37
CA ASP A 450 29.08 -7.16 27.41
C ASP A 450 30.25 -8.17 27.49
N ARG A 451 30.35 -9.14 26.56
CA ARG A 451 31.44 -10.14 26.59
C ARG A 451 32.82 -9.45 26.47
N ALA A 452 33.77 -9.88 27.30
CA ALA A 452 35.07 -9.21 27.43
C ALA A 452 36.00 -9.39 26.21
N ASP A 453 35.75 -10.41 25.39
CA ASP A 453 36.55 -10.81 24.23
C ASP A 453 36.02 -10.28 22.89
N ARG A 454 35.13 -9.26 22.91
CA ARG A 454 34.64 -8.62 21.68
C ARG A 454 35.77 -8.01 20.89
N ALA A 455 35.66 -8.10 19.56
CA ALA A 455 36.48 -7.32 18.66
C ALA A 455 36.37 -5.81 18.97
N ALA A 456 37.37 -5.04 18.53
CA ALA A 456 37.30 -3.59 18.63
C ALA A 456 36.09 -3.03 17.84
N PRO A 457 35.52 -1.88 18.24
CA PRO A 457 34.47 -1.22 17.49
C PRO A 457 34.82 -1.04 16.01
N LEU A 458 33.84 -1.20 15.13
CA LEU A 458 34.04 -1.10 13.69
C LEU A 458 34.47 0.31 13.30
N LYS A 459 35.53 0.41 12.50
CA LYS A 459 35.92 1.68 11.86
C LYS A 459 34.99 1.97 10.69
N LEU A 460 34.14 2.99 10.84
CA LEU A 460 33.18 3.38 9.82
C LEU A 460 33.85 4.00 8.58
N PRO A 461 33.42 3.67 7.35
CA PRO A 461 33.99 4.23 6.12
C PRO A 461 33.86 5.76 6.07
N THR A 462 34.97 6.45 5.86
CA THR A 462 35.01 7.91 5.65
C THR A 462 35.07 8.29 4.16
N ALA A 463 35.34 7.32 3.30
CA ALA A 463 35.34 7.45 1.84
C ALA A 463 34.37 6.44 1.21
N CYS A 464 33.77 6.82 0.09
CA CYS A 464 32.84 5.98 -0.65
C CYS A 464 33.56 4.72 -1.15
N PRO A 465 33.04 3.51 -0.87
CA PRO A 465 33.69 2.26 -1.27
C PRO A 465 33.74 2.06 -2.79
N THR A 466 32.93 2.81 -3.55
CA THR A 466 32.87 2.70 -5.01
C THR A 466 33.73 3.74 -5.73
N CYS A 467 33.63 5.01 -5.34
CA CYS A 467 34.29 6.11 -6.08
C CYS A 467 35.37 6.85 -5.29
N GLY A 468 35.60 6.49 -4.02
CA GLY A 468 36.63 7.11 -3.18
C GLY A 468 36.32 8.52 -2.67
N ALA A 469 35.23 9.15 -3.10
CA ALA A 469 34.83 10.48 -2.62
C ALA A 469 34.59 10.48 -1.10
N ALA A 470 34.96 11.57 -0.42
CA ALA A 470 34.71 11.74 1.01
C ALA A 470 33.19 11.66 1.30
N LEU A 471 32.82 10.83 2.26
CA LEU A 471 31.43 10.67 2.67
C LEU A 471 31.01 11.82 3.58
N VAL A 472 29.77 12.28 3.40
CA VAL A 472 29.16 13.30 4.24
C VAL A 472 28.30 12.63 5.30
N MET A 473 28.48 13.05 6.56
CA MET A 473 27.71 12.59 7.71
C MET A 473 26.33 13.25 7.74
N GLU A 474 25.30 12.47 8.07
CA GLU A 474 23.95 12.93 8.33
C GLU A 474 23.67 12.78 9.81
N LEU A 475 23.09 13.82 10.42
CA LEU A 475 22.74 13.84 11.84
C LEU A 475 21.27 13.47 12.06
N ASP A 476 20.92 13.08 13.28
CA ASP A 476 19.53 12.89 13.71
C ASP A 476 18.78 14.23 13.58
N LYS A 477 17.60 14.21 12.94
CA LYS A 477 16.80 15.42 12.70
C LYS A 477 16.36 16.09 13.99
N ARG A 478 16.03 15.32 15.03
CA ARG A 478 15.59 15.84 16.34
C ARG A 478 16.76 16.57 17.00
N PHE A 479 17.96 16.02 16.88
CA PHE A 479 19.18 16.69 17.32
C PHE A 479 19.44 17.98 16.54
N LEU A 480 19.34 17.96 15.22
CA LEU A 480 19.49 19.16 14.38
C LEU A 480 18.49 20.27 14.76
N THR A 481 17.21 19.94 14.92
CA THR A 481 16.18 20.91 15.34
C THR A 481 16.47 21.50 16.72
N LEU A 482 16.99 20.68 17.65
CA LEU A 482 17.39 21.17 18.96
C LEU A 482 18.63 22.06 18.87
N LEU A 483 19.62 21.66 18.08
CA LEU A 483 20.85 22.43 17.84
C LEU A 483 20.56 23.79 17.22
N GLU A 484 19.64 23.88 16.26
CA GLU A 484 19.20 25.15 15.68
C GLU A 484 18.54 26.06 16.73
N ARG A 485 17.89 25.49 17.74
CA ARG A 485 17.21 26.24 18.80
C ARG A 485 18.14 26.64 19.94
N THR A 486 19.06 25.76 20.33
CA THR A 486 19.95 25.96 21.48
C THR A 486 21.26 26.63 21.09
N GLU A 487 21.67 26.52 19.81
CA GLU A 487 22.99 26.90 19.28
C GLU A 487 24.18 26.23 20.00
N ASP A 488 23.91 25.29 20.90
CA ASP A 488 24.88 24.52 21.68
C ASP A 488 24.62 23.01 21.52
N PRO A 489 25.57 22.25 20.95
CA PRO A 489 25.42 20.81 20.76
C PRO A 489 25.32 20.02 22.06
N PHE A 490 25.95 20.47 23.16
CA PHE A 490 25.87 19.78 24.44
C PHE A 490 24.47 19.90 25.04
N GLU A 491 23.91 21.10 25.05
CA GLU A 491 22.54 21.33 25.52
C GLU A 491 21.51 20.64 24.61
N ALA A 492 21.71 20.65 23.28
CA ALA A 492 20.84 19.92 22.36
C ALA A 492 20.85 18.40 22.63
N ALA A 493 22.03 17.81 22.82
CA ALA A 493 22.18 16.38 23.10
C ALA A 493 21.58 16.01 24.47
N LYS A 494 21.78 16.85 25.48
CA LYS A 494 21.19 16.66 26.81
C LYS A 494 19.66 16.68 26.76
N GLN A 495 19.06 17.66 26.10
CA GLN A 495 17.61 17.74 25.94
C GLN A 495 17.04 16.56 25.14
N LEU A 496 17.80 16.05 24.17
CA LEU A 496 17.41 14.85 23.42
C LEU A 496 17.45 13.61 24.31
N ALA A 497 18.53 13.42 25.07
CA ALA A 497 18.66 12.29 26.00
C ALA A 497 17.56 12.29 27.07
N GLU A 498 17.22 13.44 27.64
CA GLU A 498 16.11 13.60 28.58
C GLU A 498 14.76 13.18 27.97
N LYS A 499 14.51 13.54 26.71
CA LYS A 499 13.29 13.12 25.98
C LYS A 499 13.25 11.62 25.68
N GLU A 500 14.41 11.01 25.51
CA GLU A 500 14.55 9.57 25.23
C GLU A 500 14.64 8.73 26.51
N GLY A 501 14.75 9.36 27.69
CA GLY A 501 14.98 8.67 28.95
C GLY A 501 16.37 8.03 29.05
N SER A 502 17.36 8.53 28.29
CA SER A 502 18.73 8.02 28.26
C SER A 502 19.70 8.91 29.06
N ALA A 503 20.82 8.33 29.49
CA ALA A 503 21.84 9.07 30.24
C ALA A 503 22.73 9.89 29.29
N PHE A 504 22.97 11.16 29.66
CA PHE A 504 23.91 12.03 28.95
C PHE A 504 25.28 12.03 29.64
N ASP A 505 26.34 11.77 28.88
CA ASP A 505 27.72 11.88 29.36
C ASP A 505 28.28 13.29 29.11
N PRO A 506 28.53 14.09 30.15
CA PRO A 506 29.04 15.45 30.00
C PRO A 506 30.52 15.50 29.58
N ASN A 507 31.24 14.38 29.58
CA ASN A 507 32.68 14.35 29.28
C ASN A 507 33.00 14.10 27.79
N LEU A 508 31.98 13.98 26.95
CA LEU A 508 32.15 13.80 25.51
C LEU A 508 32.85 15.01 24.88
N THR A 509 33.76 14.76 23.96
CA THR A 509 34.23 15.81 23.04
C THR A 509 33.12 16.21 22.06
N LYS A 510 33.23 17.39 21.47
CA LYS A 510 32.28 17.86 20.46
C LYS A 510 32.18 16.87 19.28
N GLU A 511 33.31 16.33 18.85
CA GLU A 511 33.41 15.34 17.78
C GLU A 511 32.68 14.04 18.15
N GLN A 512 32.92 13.51 19.35
CA GLN A 512 32.23 12.30 19.83
C GLN A 512 30.72 12.51 19.93
N LEU A 513 30.28 13.71 20.33
CA LEU A 513 28.87 14.05 20.40
C LEU A 513 28.21 14.00 19.01
N TYR A 514 28.79 14.63 17.99
CA TYR A 514 28.27 14.54 16.62
C TYR A 514 28.24 13.11 16.10
N GLU A 515 29.28 12.32 16.40
CA GLU A 515 29.32 10.91 16.03
C GLU A 515 28.21 10.06 16.68
N LEU A 516 27.82 10.36 17.92
CA LEU A 516 26.71 9.69 18.59
C LEU A 516 25.35 10.09 18.01
N GLN A 517 25.26 11.29 17.43
CA GLN A 517 24.06 11.82 16.77
C GLN A 517 24.03 11.51 15.27
N GLU A 518 24.94 10.68 14.78
CA GLU A 518 25.00 10.25 13.38
C GLU A 518 23.82 9.33 13.02
N SER A 519 22.99 9.73 12.07
CA SER A 519 21.89 8.93 11.54
C SER A 519 22.29 8.16 10.26
N GLY A 520 23.31 8.63 9.54
CA GLY A 520 23.72 8.04 8.27
C GLY A 520 24.95 8.70 7.65
N ARG A 521 25.39 8.13 6.52
CA ARG A 521 26.39 8.74 5.62
C ARG A 521 25.90 8.67 4.20
N TYR A 522 26.37 9.58 3.35
CA TYR A 522 26.14 9.49 1.91
C TYR A 522 27.33 9.96 1.09
N CYS A 523 27.41 9.48 -0.16
CA CYS A 523 28.36 9.90 -1.15
C CYS A 523 27.83 11.13 -1.90
N PRO A 524 28.52 12.29 -1.84
CA PRO A 524 28.07 13.50 -2.51
C PRO A 524 28.43 13.53 -4.01
N ASN A 525 29.23 12.57 -4.50
CA ASN A 525 29.69 12.55 -5.89
C ASN A 525 28.53 12.18 -6.84
N PRO A 526 28.02 13.12 -7.67
CA PRO A 526 26.90 12.84 -8.58
C PRO A 526 27.26 11.85 -9.68
N SER A 527 28.55 11.69 -10.00
CA SER A 527 29.08 10.78 -11.01
C SER A 527 29.48 9.42 -10.42
N CYS A 528 29.05 9.10 -9.20
CA CYS A 528 29.37 7.82 -8.56
C CYS A 528 28.77 6.64 -9.36
N PRO A 529 29.57 5.66 -9.81
CA PRO A 529 29.07 4.53 -10.60
C PRO A 529 28.00 3.70 -9.89
N ALA A 530 28.12 3.50 -8.57
CA ALA A 530 27.10 2.79 -7.79
C ALA A 530 25.79 3.58 -7.72
N GLN A 531 25.86 4.90 -7.60
CA GLN A 531 24.64 5.73 -7.64
C GLN A 531 23.97 5.64 -9.01
N LEU A 532 24.75 5.70 -10.09
CA LEU A 532 24.23 5.56 -11.45
C LEU A 532 23.55 4.21 -11.65
N LYS A 533 24.18 3.10 -11.23
CA LYS A 533 23.57 1.77 -11.27
C LYS A 533 22.20 1.75 -10.58
N GLU A 534 22.15 2.14 -9.31
CA GLU A 534 20.91 2.13 -8.53
C GLU A 534 19.85 3.09 -9.08
N ARG A 535 20.29 4.22 -9.66
CA ARG A 535 19.40 5.17 -10.34
C ARG A 535 18.82 4.60 -11.62
N LEU A 536 19.58 3.89 -12.44
CA LEU A 536 19.09 3.25 -13.67
C LEU A 536 18.12 2.11 -13.35
N ILE A 537 18.40 1.33 -12.30
CA ILE A 537 17.47 0.31 -11.80
C ILE A 537 16.16 0.96 -11.34
N HIS A 538 16.25 2.04 -10.55
CA HIS A 538 15.07 2.78 -10.11
C HIS A 538 14.33 3.43 -11.28
N PHE A 539 15.04 3.98 -12.26
CA PHE A 539 14.48 4.61 -13.44
C PHE A 539 13.59 3.65 -14.24
N ALA A 540 14.07 2.41 -14.42
CA ALA A 540 13.35 1.33 -15.10
C ALA A 540 12.19 0.73 -14.29
N ALA A 541 12.17 0.92 -12.97
CA ALA A 541 11.31 0.18 -12.06
C ALA A 541 9.81 0.41 -12.30
N ARG A 542 9.01 -0.56 -11.86
CA ARG A 542 7.54 -0.45 -11.82
C ARG A 542 7.12 0.75 -10.97
N GLY A 543 6.21 1.58 -11.48
CA GLY A 543 5.81 2.82 -10.84
C GLY A 543 6.72 4.01 -11.20
N GLN A 544 7.74 3.81 -12.05
CA GLN A 544 8.61 4.86 -12.64
C GLN A 544 8.44 4.88 -14.16
N LEU A 545 9.44 4.54 -14.97
CA LEU A 545 9.24 4.50 -16.43
C LEU A 545 8.76 3.15 -16.97
N ASP A 546 8.63 2.13 -16.10
CA ASP A 546 8.09 0.81 -16.44
C ASP A 546 8.80 0.19 -17.67
N ILE A 547 10.14 0.18 -17.65
CA ILE A 547 10.96 -0.32 -18.76
C ILE A 547 11.10 -1.83 -18.65
N ASP A 548 10.21 -2.54 -19.34
CA ASP A 548 10.27 -4.00 -19.41
C ASP A 548 11.58 -4.49 -20.03
N GLY A 549 12.18 -5.51 -19.42
CA GLY A 549 13.46 -6.09 -19.85
C GLY A 549 14.71 -5.44 -19.26
N LEU A 550 14.61 -4.27 -18.62
CA LEU A 550 15.74 -3.56 -17.98
C LEU A 550 15.84 -3.90 -16.48
N GLY A 551 16.11 -5.17 -16.16
CA GLY A 551 16.33 -5.62 -14.78
C GLY A 551 17.75 -5.32 -14.26
N GLU A 552 17.97 -5.50 -12.96
CA GLU A 552 19.27 -5.24 -12.29
C GLU A 552 20.47 -5.84 -13.02
N LYS A 553 20.40 -7.13 -13.38
CA LYS A 553 21.48 -7.82 -14.10
C LYS A 553 21.76 -7.23 -15.48
N VAL A 554 20.72 -6.74 -16.17
CA VAL A 554 20.88 -6.10 -17.48
C VAL A 554 21.54 -4.73 -17.31
N VAL A 555 21.13 -3.95 -16.30
CA VAL A 555 21.77 -2.67 -15.98
C VAL A 555 23.25 -2.87 -15.65
N GLU A 556 23.59 -3.87 -14.82
CA GLU A 556 24.99 -4.23 -14.52
C GLU A 556 25.78 -4.51 -15.79
N GLN A 557 25.27 -5.39 -16.66
CA GLN A 557 25.94 -5.74 -17.93
C GLN A 557 26.12 -4.53 -18.85
N LEU A 558 25.12 -3.65 -18.95
CA LEU A 558 25.17 -2.45 -19.78
C LEU A 558 26.23 -1.45 -19.28
N LEU A 559 26.34 -1.29 -17.96
CA LEU A 559 27.37 -0.44 -17.34
C LEU A 559 28.77 -1.04 -17.48
N GLU A 560 28.92 -2.34 -17.21
CA GLU A 560 30.20 -3.05 -17.32
C GLU A 560 30.74 -3.05 -18.76
N ALA A 561 29.85 -3.17 -19.75
CA ALA A 561 30.20 -3.09 -21.16
C ALA A 561 30.40 -1.64 -21.66
N GLY A 562 30.19 -0.63 -20.81
CA GLY A 562 30.28 0.79 -21.19
C GLY A 562 29.24 1.21 -22.24
N LEU A 563 28.14 0.45 -22.38
CA LEU A 563 27.07 0.76 -23.33
C LEU A 563 26.19 1.91 -22.83
N VAL A 564 26.09 2.04 -21.51
CA VAL A 564 25.30 3.06 -20.80
C VAL A 564 26.18 3.76 -19.76
N THR A 565 26.14 5.09 -19.74
CA THR A 565 26.81 5.95 -18.76
C THR A 565 25.92 7.10 -18.25
N SER A 566 24.81 7.36 -18.94
CA SER A 566 23.75 8.29 -18.55
C SER A 566 22.36 7.67 -18.75
N TYR A 567 21.30 8.41 -18.42
CA TYR A 567 19.94 7.98 -18.73
C TYR A 567 19.66 8.00 -20.24
N GLY A 568 20.10 9.04 -20.97
CA GLY A 568 19.89 9.14 -22.42
C GLY A 568 20.55 8.02 -23.22
N ASP A 569 21.67 7.47 -22.73
CA ASP A 569 22.32 6.32 -23.37
C ASP A 569 21.39 5.10 -23.49
N LEU A 570 20.43 4.92 -22.58
CA LEU A 570 19.41 3.86 -22.69
C LEU A 570 18.61 4.00 -23.99
N TYR A 571 18.17 5.21 -24.28
CA TYR A 571 17.36 5.51 -25.46
C TYR A 571 18.16 5.43 -26.76
N ARG A 572 19.49 5.53 -26.68
CA ARG A 572 20.42 5.35 -27.80
C ARG A 572 20.87 3.90 -28.02
N LEU A 573 20.49 2.95 -27.17
CA LEU A 573 20.91 1.53 -27.30
C LEU A 573 20.51 0.90 -28.64
N HIS A 574 19.46 1.39 -29.29
CA HIS A 574 19.06 0.94 -30.62
C HIS A 574 20.18 1.10 -31.67
N THR A 575 21.06 2.09 -31.50
CA THR A 575 22.24 2.32 -32.36
C THR A 575 23.39 1.32 -32.10
N LYS A 576 23.37 0.64 -30.95
CA LYS A 576 24.41 -0.29 -30.48
C LYS A 576 23.92 -1.74 -30.44
N ARG A 577 22.97 -2.12 -31.30
CA ARG A 577 22.29 -3.42 -31.26
C ARG A 577 23.25 -4.62 -31.32
N ASP A 578 24.29 -4.56 -32.15
CA ASP A 578 25.26 -5.66 -32.24
C ASP A 578 26.06 -5.85 -30.94
N ALA A 579 26.42 -4.75 -30.28
CA ALA A 579 27.08 -4.79 -28.99
C ALA A 579 26.14 -5.29 -27.87
N LEU A 580 24.85 -4.97 -27.95
CA LEU A 580 23.82 -5.51 -27.05
C LEU A 580 23.72 -7.04 -27.20
N LEU A 581 23.70 -7.56 -28.43
CA LEU A 581 23.64 -9.00 -28.71
C LEU A 581 24.93 -9.75 -28.30
N ALA A 582 26.04 -9.05 -28.15
CA ALA A 582 27.29 -9.62 -27.66
C ALA A 582 27.30 -9.85 -26.14
N LEU A 583 26.33 -9.29 -25.39
CA LEU A 583 26.23 -9.48 -23.95
C LEU A 583 25.83 -10.92 -23.60
N GLU A 584 26.37 -11.42 -22.49
CA GLU A 584 26.08 -12.75 -22.01
C GLU A 584 24.57 -12.92 -21.74
N ARG A 585 23.97 -14.01 -22.24
CA ARG A 585 22.53 -14.31 -22.10
C ARG A 585 21.61 -13.21 -22.67
N MET A 586 22.07 -12.47 -23.68
CA MET A 586 21.30 -11.47 -24.41
C MET A 586 20.92 -11.97 -25.82
N GLY A 587 19.88 -12.82 -25.89
CA GLY A 587 19.36 -13.30 -27.18
C GLY A 587 18.53 -12.23 -27.92
N LYS A 588 18.35 -12.42 -29.24
CA LYS A 588 17.61 -11.50 -30.13
C LYS A 588 16.26 -11.03 -29.56
N LYS A 589 15.41 -11.97 -29.11
CA LYS A 589 14.10 -11.67 -28.52
C LYS A 589 14.20 -10.80 -27.26
N LYS A 590 15.21 -11.05 -26.41
CA LYS A 590 15.40 -10.29 -25.17
C LYS A 590 15.88 -8.86 -25.46
N ALA A 591 16.81 -8.71 -26.42
CA ALA A 591 17.25 -7.42 -26.91
C ALA A 591 16.10 -6.62 -27.55
N ASP A 592 15.30 -7.25 -28.40
CA ASP A 592 14.16 -6.60 -29.05
C ASP A 592 13.09 -6.18 -28.02
N ASN A 593 12.79 -7.02 -27.01
CA ASN A 593 11.89 -6.66 -25.91
C ASN A 593 12.42 -5.49 -25.07
N LEU A 594 13.72 -5.47 -24.76
CA LEU A 594 14.35 -4.37 -24.02
C LEU A 594 14.22 -3.05 -24.78
N LEU A 595 14.56 -3.05 -26.07
CA LEU A 595 14.45 -1.86 -26.91
C LEU A 595 13.00 -1.37 -27.04
N ALA A 596 12.05 -2.31 -27.18
CA ALA A 596 10.63 -1.98 -27.21
C ALA A 596 10.13 -1.38 -25.87
N GLY A 597 10.57 -1.94 -24.74
CA GLY A 597 10.25 -1.41 -23.41
C GLY A 597 10.81 0.00 -23.18
N ILE A 598 12.02 0.26 -23.68
CA ILE A 598 12.64 1.60 -23.63
C ILE A 598 11.82 2.59 -24.47
N GLU A 599 11.47 2.24 -25.70
CA GLU A 599 10.68 3.13 -26.57
C GLU A 599 9.30 3.42 -25.99
N ALA A 600 8.61 2.40 -25.49
CA ALA A 600 7.29 2.51 -24.86
C ALA A 600 7.30 3.32 -23.56
N SER A 601 8.47 3.67 -23.02
CA SER A 601 8.59 4.44 -21.77
C SER A 601 8.62 5.95 -21.97
N LYS A 602 8.75 6.43 -23.22
CA LYS A 602 8.88 7.86 -23.52
C LYS A 602 7.63 8.68 -23.23
N ASP A 603 6.46 8.03 -23.21
CA ASP A 603 5.13 8.65 -23.09
C ASP A 603 4.62 8.77 -21.64
N ARG A 604 5.43 8.44 -20.63
CA ARG A 604 4.99 8.32 -19.23
C ARG A 604 4.71 9.65 -18.51
N GLY A 605 5.07 10.78 -19.13
CA GLY A 605 4.81 12.13 -18.61
C GLY A 605 5.76 12.60 -17.51
N LEU A 606 5.65 13.90 -17.18
CA LEU A 606 6.54 14.62 -16.27
C LEU A 606 6.59 14.01 -14.86
N ALA A 607 5.44 13.63 -14.30
CA ALA A 607 5.33 13.06 -12.95
C ALA A 607 6.18 11.81 -12.80
N ARG A 608 6.16 10.93 -13.81
CA ARG A 608 6.91 9.67 -13.83
C ARG A 608 8.39 9.93 -14.07
N VAL A 609 8.74 10.86 -14.97
CA VAL A 609 10.14 11.27 -15.17
C VAL A 609 10.74 11.83 -13.88
N LEU A 610 10.10 12.81 -13.24
CA LEU A 610 10.58 13.40 -11.98
C LEU A 610 10.79 12.34 -10.89
N ALA A 611 9.84 11.41 -10.75
CA ALA A 611 9.93 10.33 -9.76
C ALA A 611 11.04 9.32 -10.07
N SER A 612 11.38 9.14 -11.35
CA SER A 612 12.38 8.18 -11.85
C SER A 612 13.84 8.63 -11.68
N LEU A 613 14.09 9.94 -11.59
CA LEU A 613 15.47 10.48 -11.54
C LEU A 613 16.16 10.27 -10.18
N GLY A 614 15.41 9.90 -9.14
CA GLY A 614 15.97 9.70 -7.80
C GLY A 614 16.48 10.99 -7.15
N ILE A 615 15.85 12.13 -7.46
CA ILE A 615 16.13 13.42 -6.83
C ILE A 615 15.86 13.30 -5.33
N ARG A 616 16.80 13.76 -4.50
CA ARG A 616 16.74 13.59 -3.05
C ARG A 616 15.46 14.23 -2.49
N HIS A 617 14.77 13.52 -1.60
CA HIS A 617 13.46 13.91 -1.01
C HIS A 617 12.26 13.96 -1.98
N VAL A 618 12.46 13.89 -3.29
CA VAL A 618 11.38 13.92 -4.28
C VAL A 618 10.98 12.49 -4.65
N GLY A 619 9.80 12.07 -4.19
CA GLY A 619 9.20 10.76 -4.52
C GLY A 619 7.94 10.90 -5.38
N SER A 620 7.35 9.77 -5.80
CA SER A 620 6.20 9.74 -6.72
C SER A 620 5.01 10.63 -6.32
N THR A 621 4.72 10.76 -5.02
CA THR A 621 3.66 11.66 -4.55
C THR A 621 3.98 13.12 -4.83
N ALA A 622 5.19 13.56 -4.45
CA ALA A 622 5.64 14.92 -4.69
C ALA A 622 5.72 15.20 -6.19
N SER A 623 6.31 14.29 -6.96
CA SER A 623 6.42 14.42 -8.42
C SER A 623 5.06 14.57 -9.09
N ARG A 624 4.05 13.78 -8.68
CA ARG A 624 2.68 13.89 -9.20
C ARG A 624 2.06 15.25 -8.87
N VAL A 625 2.13 15.66 -7.60
CA VAL A 625 1.54 16.94 -7.16
C VAL A 625 2.18 18.12 -7.91
N LEU A 626 3.51 18.12 -8.04
CA LEU A 626 4.25 19.14 -8.78
C LEU A 626 3.92 19.11 -10.27
N ALA A 627 3.93 17.95 -10.91
CA ALA A 627 3.63 17.83 -12.32
C ALA A 627 2.19 18.23 -12.65
N THR A 628 1.21 17.87 -11.81
CA THR A 628 -0.18 18.30 -11.98
C THR A 628 -0.34 19.82 -11.82
N HIS A 629 0.41 20.44 -10.89
CA HIS A 629 0.30 21.89 -10.66
C HIS A 629 0.99 22.72 -11.75
N TYR A 630 2.23 22.37 -12.09
CA TYR A 630 3.05 23.14 -13.03
C TYR A 630 2.85 22.72 -14.50
N GLY A 631 2.38 21.49 -14.75
CA GLY A 631 2.05 20.96 -16.08
C GLY A 631 3.24 20.68 -17.01
N SER A 632 4.38 21.34 -16.83
CA SER A 632 5.57 21.16 -17.66
C SER A 632 6.86 21.37 -16.87
N LEU A 633 7.96 20.79 -17.36
CA LEU A 633 9.29 21.03 -16.78
C LEU A 633 9.68 22.51 -16.83
N ASP A 634 9.34 23.22 -17.90
CA ASP A 634 9.71 24.63 -18.05
C ASP A 634 9.03 25.50 -16.99
N ALA A 635 7.72 25.32 -16.78
CA ALA A 635 6.99 26.00 -15.71
C ALA A 635 7.54 25.64 -14.31
N LEU A 636 7.96 24.38 -14.12
CA LEU A 636 8.56 23.94 -12.86
C LEU A 636 9.95 24.55 -12.64
N ARG A 637 10.74 24.79 -13.70
CA ARG A 637 12.05 25.45 -13.65
C ARG A 637 11.94 26.93 -13.32
N GLU A 638 10.86 27.60 -13.71
CA GLU A 638 10.61 29.01 -13.39
C GLU A 638 10.21 29.24 -11.93
N ALA A 639 9.70 28.21 -11.24
CA ALA A 639 9.25 28.30 -9.86
C ALA A 639 10.42 28.48 -8.87
N GLY A 640 10.34 29.49 -8.00
CA GLY A 640 11.29 29.67 -6.91
C GLY A 640 11.04 28.69 -5.76
N VAL A 641 11.99 28.59 -4.82
CA VAL A 641 11.86 27.73 -3.63
C VAL A 641 10.58 28.05 -2.83
N ALA A 642 10.25 29.32 -2.68
CA ALA A 642 9.04 29.74 -1.96
C ALA A 642 7.75 29.33 -2.69
N ASP A 643 7.74 29.35 -4.03
CA ASP A 643 6.58 28.94 -4.83
C ASP A 643 6.35 27.43 -4.69
N LEU A 644 7.45 26.66 -4.76
CA LEU A 644 7.44 25.21 -4.58
C LEU A 644 7.00 24.78 -3.16
N GLU A 645 7.25 25.60 -2.15
CA GLU A 645 6.86 25.31 -0.75
C GLU A 645 5.41 25.70 -0.47
N SER A 646 4.93 26.81 -1.02
CA SER A 646 3.69 27.47 -0.55
C SER A 646 2.47 27.24 -1.42
N PHE A 647 2.61 26.58 -2.57
CA PHE A 647 1.46 26.32 -3.43
C PHE A 647 0.44 25.38 -2.78
N GLN A 648 -0.84 25.64 -3.08
CA GLN A 648 -1.95 24.86 -2.56
C GLN A 648 -2.54 23.97 -3.65
N VAL A 649 -2.98 22.79 -3.24
CA VAL A 649 -3.77 21.89 -4.07
C VAL A 649 -5.16 21.83 -3.44
N ASN A 650 -6.20 22.22 -4.19
CA ASN A 650 -7.58 22.18 -3.70
C ASN A 650 -7.85 22.93 -2.38
N ARG A 651 -7.14 24.06 -2.15
CA ARG A 651 -7.18 24.88 -0.91
C ARG A 651 -6.59 24.19 0.33
N GLU A 652 -5.82 23.14 0.15
CA GLU A 652 -5.01 22.49 1.19
C GLU A 652 -3.51 22.63 0.84
N GLU A 653 -2.65 22.54 1.84
CA GLU A 653 -1.19 22.56 1.63
C GLU A 653 -0.78 21.41 0.71
N SER A 654 0.10 21.68 -0.27
CA SER A 654 0.55 20.69 -1.26
C SER A 654 1.26 19.46 -0.68
N GLY A 655 1.65 19.52 0.59
CA GLY A 655 2.50 18.53 1.24
C GLY A 655 3.98 18.62 0.80
N ILE A 656 4.35 19.64 0.04
CA ILE A 656 5.73 19.93 -0.34
C ILE A 656 6.36 20.83 0.73
N GLY A 657 7.15 20.22 1.61
CA GLY A 657 7.89 20.96 2.63
C GLY A 657 9.16 21.64 2.10
N PRO A 658 9.79 22.51 2.91
CA PRO A 658 10.96 23.32 2.52
C PRO A 658 12.15 22.48 2.02
N GLU A 659 12.35 21.29 2.58
CA GLU A 659 13.42 20.37 2.17
C GLU A 659 13.20 19.79 0.76
N ILE A 660 11.95 19.50 0.39
CA ILE A 660 11.61 19.00 -0.95
C ILE A 660 11.76 20.14 -1.96
N ALA A 661 11.22 21.32 -1.64
CA ALA A 661 11.29 22.51 -2.48
C ALA A 661 12.75 22.90 -2.79
N ARG A 662 13.60 22.99 -1.75
CA ARG A 662 15.02 23.31 -1.91
C ARG A 662 15.77 22.27 -2.74
N SER A 663 15.63 20.99 -2.39
CA SER A 663 16.31 19.89 -3.09
C SER A 663 15.95 19.82 -4.57
N LEU A 664 14.66 19.98 -4.90
CA LEU A 664 14.20 20.00 -6.27
C LEU A 664 14.73 21.23 -7.03
N HIS A 665 14.59 22.42 -6.46
CA HIS A 665 15.06 23.66 -7.09
C HIS A 665 16.57 23.62 -7.37
N GLU A 666 17.37 23.20 -6.39
CA GLU A 666 18.82 23.03 -6.55
C GLU A 666 19.16 22.05 -7.66
N TYR A 667 18.45 20.91 -7.73
CA TYR A 667 18.68 19.92 -8.79
C TYR A 667 18.33 20.49 -10.17
N LEU A 668 17.14 21.08 -10.33
CA LEU A 668 16.68 21.67 -11.60
C LEU A 668 17.63 22.74 -12.13
N HIS A 669 18.26 23.51 -11.24
CA HIS A 669 19.19 24.59 -11.59
C HIS A 669 20.65 24.17 -11.65
N SER A 670 20.99 22.94 -11.25
CA SER A 670 22.34 22.40 -11.35
C SER A 670 22.73 22.06 -12.79
N GLU A 671 24.02 22.16 -13.13
CA GLU A 671 24.52 21.77 -14.45
C GLU A 671 24.22 20.31 -14.78
N THR A 672 24.31 19.42 -13.77
CA THR A 672 23.96 18.01 -13.91
C THR A 672 22.48 17.82 -14.21
N GLY A 673 21.59 18.49 -13.48
CA GLY A 673 20.15 18.37 -13.67
C GLY A 673 19.71 18.90 -15.02
N LYS A 674 20.21 20.07 -15.44
CA LYS A 674 19.98 20.63 -16.78
C LYS A 674 20.38 19.62 -17.86
N ALA A 675 21.62 19.12 -17.80
CA ALA A 675 22.12 18.16 -18.77
C ALA A 675 21.27 16.89 -18.85
N VAL A 676 20.81 16.35 -17.71
CA VAL A 676 19.95 15.15 -17.69
C VAL A 676 18.60 15.41 -18.35
N PHE A 677 17.91 16.50 -18.01
CA PHE A 677 16.61 16.79 -18.60
C PHE A 677 16.71 17.13 -20.09
N ASP A 678 17.75 17.86 -20.49
CA ASP A 678 17.96 18.22 -21.89
C ASP A 678 18.30 16.97 -22.73
N ASP A 679 19.11 16.05 -22.18
CA ASP A 679 19.43 14.75 -22.78
C ASP A 679 18.15 13.89 -22.96
N LEU A 680 17.30 13.80 -21.93
CA LEU A 680 16.04 13.07 -22.01
C LEU A 680 15.03 13.71 -22.98
N ALA A 681 14.94 15.04 -23.01
CA ALA A 681 14.09 15.76 -23.96
C ALA A 681 14.52 15.48 -25.42
N GLN A 682 15.84 15.46 -25.68
CA GLN A 682 16.39 15.15 -27.00
C GLN A 682 16.08 13.72 -27.46
N GLU A 683 16.02 12.76 -26.53
CA GLU A 683 15.65 11.38 -26.82
C GLU A 683 14.12 11.16 -26.93
N GLY A 684 13.32 12.22 -26.77
CA GLY A 684 11.89 12.23 -27.03
C GLY A 684 11.01 11.87 -25.83
N LEU A 685 11.52 11.97 -24.59
CA LEU A 685 10.69 11.80 -23.41
C LEU A 685 9.73 12.99 -23.25
N ILE A 686 8.48 12.69 -22.91
CA ILE A 686 7.47 13.71 -22.63
C ILE A 686 7.72 14.31 -21.24
N LEU A 687 8.14 15.58 -21.21
CA LEU A 687 8.40 16.37 -19.98
C LEU A 687 7.25 17.33 -19.66
N GLN A 688 6.06 16.93 -20.05
CA GLN A 688 4.79 17.63 -19.85
C GLN A 688 3.76 16.65 -19.30
N GLU A 689 2.73 17.17 -18.67
CA GLU A 689 1.50 16.42 -18.38
C GLU A 689 0.47 16.77 -19.43
N ASP A 690 -0.26 15.75 -19.90
CA ASP A 690 -1.27 15.97 -20.91
C ASP A 690 -2.37 16.87 -20.35
N SER A 691 -2.60 17.99 -21.04
CA SER A 691 -3.56 19.03 -20.64
C SER A 691 -5.02 18.56 -20.50
N GLN A 692 -5.36 17.34 -20.93
CA GLN A 692 -6.66 16.72 -20.59
C GLN A 692 -6.77 16.39 -19.08
N SER A 693 -5.68 16.03 -18.42
CA SER A 693 -5.63 15.85 -16.96
C SER A 693 -5.69 17.16 -16.18
N VAL A 694 -5.35 18.29 -16.83
CA VAL A 694 -5.39 19.64 -16.27
C VAL A 694 -6.72 20.34 -16.61
N ALA A 695 -7.34 20.05 -17.76
CA ALA A 695 -8.62 20.60 -18.20
C ALA A 695 -9.83 19.96 -17.50
N GLU A 696 -9.77 18.68 -17.10
CA GLU A 696 -10.77 18.08 -16.20
C GLU A 696 -10.80 18.77 -14.82
N ALA A 697 -9.72 19.44 -14.42
CA ALA A 697 -9.70 20.29 -13.22
C ALA A 697 -10.26 21.71 -13.45
N ALA A 698 -10.54 22.10 -14.70
CA ALA A 698 -11.03 23.43 -15.10
C ALA A 698 -12.42 23.39 -15.78
N GLY A 699 -13.25 22.39 -15.47
CA GLY A 699 -14.63 22.34 -15.98
C GLY A 699 -15.55 23.43 -15.40
N ALA A 700 -16.82 23.45 -15.82
CA ALA A 700 -17.82 24.46 -15.40
C ALA A 700 -18.01 24.56 -13.87
N LEU A 701 -17.53 23.57 -13.12
CA LEU A 701 -17.61 23.49 -11.66
C LEU A 701 -16.26 23.69 -10.97
N ALA A 702 -15.22 24.16 -11.68
CA ALA A 702 -13.90 24.44 -11.14
C ALA A 702 -13.94 25.25 -9.84
N GLY A 703 -13.42 24.66 -8.75
CA GLY A 703 -13.35 25.29 -7.43
C GLY A 703 -14.69 25.42 -6.68
N LYS A 704 -15.78 24.88 -7.24
CA LYS A 704 -17.11 24.84 -6.61
C LYS A 704 -17.32 23.52 -5.87
N THR A 705 -17.92 23.59 -4.69
CA THR A 705 -18.31 22.42 -3.89
C THR A 705 -19.79 22.15 -4.03
N LEU A 706 -20.16 20.98 -4.54
CA LEU A 706 -21.55 20.59 -4.76
C LEU A 706 -21.90 19.39 -3.90
N VAL A 707 -23.12 19.37 -3.36
CA VAL A 707 -23.67 18.23 -2.62
C VAL A 707 -24.82 17.67 -3.42
N VAL A 708 -24.86 16.36 -3.61
CA VAL A 708 -25.99 15.69 -4.28
C VAL A 708 -26.85 15.00 -3.23
N THR A 709 -28.16 15.26 -3.25
CA THR A 709 -29.13 14.68 -2.30
C THR A 709 -30.43 14.29 -2.99
N GLY A 710 -31.19 13.38 -2.39
CA GLY A 710 -32.39 12.82 -3.01
C GLY A 710 -32.09 11.74 -4.07
N THR A 711 -33.15 11.22 -4.66
CA THR A 711 -33.13 10.31 -5.81
C THR A 711 -33.25 11.14 -7.07
N LEU A 712 -32.24 11.05 -7.93
CA LEU A 712 -32.19 11.70 -9.23
C LEU A 712 -32.88 10.79 -10.27
N GLU A 713 -33.60 11.36 -11.22
CA GLU A 713 -34.42 10.66 -12.21
C GLU A 713 -33.63 10.23 -13.45
N ARG A 714 -32.63 11.02 -13.86
CA ARG A 714 -31.89 10.80 -15.12
C ARG A 714 -30.53 10.15 -14.89
N ARG A 715 -29.95 10.29 -13.70
CA ARG A 715 -28.64 9.73 -13.34
C ARG A 715 -28.63 9.21 -11.91
N SER A 716 -27.76 8.24 -11.63
CA SER A 716 -27.49 7.85 -10.26
C SER A 716 -26.73 8.96 -9.51
N ARG A 717 -26.81 8.94 -8.17
CA ARG A 717 -26.04 9.85 -7.32
C ARG A 717 -24.53 9.72 -7.56
N GLY A 718 -24.05 8.51 -7.82
CA GLY A 718 -22.64 8.24 -8.13
C GLY A 718 -22.21 8.92 -9.43
N GLU A 719 -23.00 8.78 -10.50
CA GLU A 719 -22.74 9.43 -11.78
C GLU A 719 -22.80 10.96 -11.68
N ALA A 720 -23.74 11.53 -10.92
CA ALA A 720 -23.79 12.96 -10.70
C ALA A 720 -22.57 13.47 -9.91
N GLN A 721 -22.10 12.72 -8.91
CA GLN A 721 -20.88 13.04 -8.17
C GLN A 721 -19.63 12.91 -9.05
N GLU A 722 -19.63 11.96 -9.98
CA GLU A 722 -18.54 11.78 -10.91
C GLU A 722 -18.50 12.88 -11.97
N LEU A 723 -19.65 13.28 -12.50
CA LEU A 723 -19.75 14.46 -13.37
C LEU A 723 -19.28 15.74 -12.66
N ILE A 724 -19.57 15.90 -11.37
CA ILE A 724 -19.03 17.00 -10.57
C ILE A 724 -17.49 16.98 -10.58
N ARG A 725 -16.87 15.81 -10.38
CA ARG A 725 -15.40 15.66 -10.35
C ARG A 725 -14.77 15.86 -11.72
N GLN A 726 -15.36 15.26 -12.76
CA GLN A 726 -14.93 15.37 -14.15
C GLN A 726 -14.97 16.80 -14.67
N HIS A 727 -15.86 17.64 -14.13
CA HIS A 727 -15.97 19.05 -14.47
C HIS A 727 -15.32 19.99 -13.43
N GLY A 728 -14.34 19.50 -12.66
CA GLY A 728 -13.48 20.30 -11.78
C GLY A 728 -14.09 20.71 -10.43
N GLY A 729 -15.27 20.18 -10.09
CA GLY A 729 -15.97 20.45 -8.83
C GLY A 729 -15.70 19.41 -7.74
N LYS A 730 -15.96 19.80 -6.49
CA LYS A 730 -15.87 18.92 -5.31
C LYS A 730 -17.24 18.35 -4.96
N ALA A 731 -17.44 17.06 -5.16
CA ALA A 731 -18.63 16.34 -4.70
C ALA A 731 -18.56 16.07 -3.19
N ALA A 732 -19.21 16.91 -2.38
CA ALA A 732 -19.25 16.80 -0.93
C ALA A 732 -20.46 15.96 -0.44
N SER A 733 -20.27 15.27 0.68
CA SER A 733 -21.30 14.41 1.27
C SER A 733 -22.29 15.16 2.18
N SER A 734 -21.97 16.39 2.60
CA SER A 734 -22.80 17.19 3.52
C SER A 734 -22.81 18.68 3.17
N VAL A 735 -23.95 19.32 3.41
CA VAL A 735 -24.11 20.76 3.17
C VAL A 735 -23.48 21.56 4.31
N SER A 736 -22.68 22.54 3.94
CA SER A 736 -22.00 23.49 4.83
C SER A 736 -22.10 24.92 4.28
N LYS A 737 -21.56 25.91 5.01
CA LYS A 737 -21.52 27.31 4.54
C LYS A 737 -20.60 27.52 3.32
N THR A 738 -19.69 26.58 3.04
CA THR A 738 -18.77 26.63 1.90
C THR A 738 -19.27 25.78 0.72
N THR A 739 -20.46 25.20 0.83
CA THR A 739 -21.10 24.51 -0.29
C THR A 739 -21.66 25.54 -1.27
N ASP A 740 -21.27 25.45 -2.53
CA ASP A 740 -21.69 26.36 -3.60
C ASP A 740 -23.08 26.00 -4.15
N TYR A 741 -23.38 24.71 -4.34
CA TYR A 741 -24.70 24.25 -4.79
C TYR A 741 -25.13 22.93 -4.13
N LEU A 742 -26.43 22.77 -3.92
CA LEU A 742 -27.06 21.48 -3.62
C LEU A 742 -27.81 21.00 -4.86
N VAL A 743 -27.43 19.87 -5.45
CA VAL A 743 -28.23 19.20 -6.48
C VAL A 743 -29.24 18.31 -5.78
N ALA A 744 -30.53 18.63 -5.90
CA ALA A 744 -31.61 17.97 -5.16
C ALA A 744 -32.58 17.24 -6.12
N GLY A 745 -32.66 15.92 -5.97
CA GLY A 745 -33.69 15.08 -6.57
C GLY A 745 -34.90 14.85 -5.65
N GLU A 746 -35.79 13.94 -6.03
CA GLU A 746 -36.93 13.57 -5.20
C GLU A 746 -36.48 13.08 -3.81
N LYS A 747 -37.26 13.40 -2.77
CA LYS A 747 -36.96 13.02 -1.36
C LYS A 747 -35.58 13.49 -0.85
N ALA A 748 -35.15 14.69 -1.24
CA ALA A 748 -33.89 15.33 -0.83
C ALA A 748 -33.64 15.45 0.70
N GLY A 749 -34.69 15.30 1.52
CA GLY A 749 -34.58 15.05 2.96
C GLY A 749 -33.88 16.16 3.77
N SER A 750 -33.16 15.77 4.83
CA SER A 750 -32.54 16.69 5.81
C SER A 750 -31.44 17.60 5.24
N LYS A 751 -30.85 17.26 4.09
CA LYS A 751 -29.82 18.08 3.44
C LYS A 751 -30.42 19.27 2.68
N LEU A 752 -31.64 19.14 2.15
CA LEU A 752 -32.37 20.26 1.55
C LEU A 752 -32.71 21.32 2.61
N ALA A 753 -33.30 20.90 3.72
CA ALA A 753 -33.60 21.79 4.85
C ALA A 753 -32.33 22.46 5.42
N LYS A 754 -31.20 21.76 5.40
CA LYS A 754 -29.90 22.30 5.83
C LYS A 754 -29.34 23.32 4.83
N ALA A 755 -29.52 23.12 3.52
CA ALA A 755 -29.13 24.09 2.49
C ALA A 755 -29.95 25.37 2.56
N GLU A 756 -31.28 25.26 2.71
CA GLU A 756 -32.16 26.42 2.87
C GLU A 756 -31.79 27.25 4.10
N LYS A 757 -31.52 26.60 5.24
CA LYS A 757 -31.09 27.27 6.48
C LYS A 757 -29.72 27.97 6.35
N LEU A 758 -28.84 27.45 5.51
CA LEU A 758 -27.49 27.99 5.29
C LEU A 758 -27.41 28.95 4.09
N GLY A 759 -28.51 29.15 3.36
CA GLY A 759 -28.58 30.01 2.17
C GLY A 759 -27.84 29.44 0.96
N VAL A 760 -27.63 28.13 0.89
CA VAL A 760 -26.95 27.46 -0.22
C VAL A 760 -27.93 27.28 -1.39
N PRO A 761 -27.61 27.75 -2.61
CA PRO A 761 -28.45 27.58 -3.80
C PRO A 761 -28.76 26.09 -4.11
N VAL A 762 -30.02 25.79 -4.42
CA VAL A 762 -30.47 24.44 -4.77
C VAL A 762 -30.73 24.35 -6.28
N LEU A 763 -30.14 23.36 -6.93
CA LEU A 763 -30.30 23.05 -8.35
C LEU A 763 -31.17 21.81 -8.51
N SER A 764 -32.08 21.84 -9.50
CA SER A 764 -32.69 20.61 -10.02
C SER A 764 -31.66 19.83 -10.84
N GLU A 765 -31.93 18.55 -11.06
CA GLU A 765 -31.09 17.70 -11.90
C GLU A 765 -30.90 18.28 -13.30
N GLU A 766 -31.98 18.75 -13.93
CA GLU A 766 -31.93 19.36 -15.27
C GLU A 766 -31.13 20.67 -15.30
N ALA A 767 -31.23 21.49 -14.25
CA ALA A 767 -30.43 22.71 -14.13
C ALA A 767 -28.94 22.40 -13.90
N PHE A 768 -28.64 21.31 -13.19
CA PHE A 768 -27.28 20.81 -12.98
C PHE A 768 -26.67 20.30 -14.31
N GLU A 769 -27.43 19.55 -15.12
CA GLU A 769 -26.98 19.09 -16.44
C GLU A 769 -26.76 20.25 -17.42
N GLN A 770 -27.66 21.24 -17.44
CA GLN A 770 -27.50 22.45 -18.25
C GLN A 770 -26.27 23.26 -17.82
N MET A 771 -25.99 23.32 -16.51
CA MET A 771 -24.78 23.98 -16.00
C MET A 771 -23.49 23.29 -16.45
N LEU A 772 -23.56 21.99 -16.73
CA LEU A 772 -22.46 21.20 -17.28
C LEU A 772 -22.40 21.21 -18.82
N GLY A 773 -23.34 21.87 -19.50
CA GLY A 773 -23.42 21.89 -20.96
C GLY A 773 -23.91 20.58 -21.57
N ILE A 774 -24.57 19.73 -20.78
CA ILE A 774 -25.13 18.45 -21.23
C ILE A 774 -26.56 18.73 -21.74
N ASN A 775 -26.72 18.93 -23.04
CA ASN A 775 -28.05 19.11 -23.64
C ASN A 775 -28.77 17.76 -23.73
N GLY A 776 -29.96 17.66 -23.12
CA GLY A 776 -30.85 16.52 -23.28
C GLY A 776 -31.62 16.55 -24.61
N SER A 777 -31.37 15.58 -25.48
CA SER A 777 -32.20 15.04 -26.59
C SER A 777 -31.27 14.12 -27.43
N ASP A 778 -31.59 12.89 -27.82
CA ASP A 778 -32.82 12.11 -27.93
C ASP A 778 -32.49 10.61 -27.83
N GLY A 779 -33.46 9.80 -27.37
CA GLY A 779 -33.66 8.41 -27.81
C GLY A 779 -33.16 7.31 -26.90
#